data_AF-A0A6A5W8Q0-F1
#
_entry.id   AF-A0A6A5W8Q0-F1
#
_cell.length_a   1.000
_cell.length_b   1.000
_cell.length_c   1.000
_cell.angle_alpha   90.00
_cell.angle_beta   90.00
_cell.angle_gamma   90.00
#
_symmetry.space_group_name_H-M   'P 1'
#
loop_
_entity.id
_entity.type
_entity.pdbx_description
1 polymer ?
#
loop_
_entity_poly.entity_id
_entity_poly.type
_entity_poly.pdbx_seq_one_letter_code
_entity_poly.pdbx_strand_id
1 'polypeptide(L)'
;MRTYSISVLAASALGVVALPSPEQTEKRAVSDWATAYTKANAALAKLSIGDKVGIVSGTGWQAGNCVGNTKAAGSIGYPSLCLQDGPLGVRYINGATAFSAGIHAASTWDIALMRERGTFLGEESKQLGVHVLLGPVGGPLGKVATGGRNWEGFGPDPYLTGIAMAETVKGMQEAGVQACAKHYVGNEQEKNRELMGSNIPDRVMHELYLWPFADAVKADVASVMCAYNKLNGTYACENGGILNKLLKDELGFQGYVLSDWNAQHTTVGSATGGMDMTMPGTNFEKKNPLWGQALQSAVQGGQVQQSRVDDMVRRILAAWYLVGQDKGYPQASFNSWKIGNYNVGGNHKTNVRAMARDGIVLLKNTDNALPLKKPKSLAVIGSDSIVAPKGANACVDRGCNDGTLAMGWGSGSVEFPYLIAPLDAIKTQAQKDGTSITTSSNDNAQQGASAAQNSEYAIVCINSDSGEGYITVEGNIGDRNNLDPWHNGNALVKAVAAVNKKTIVVIHSVGPLILEPYIDDPNVVAVVWAGLPGQESGNGLADILYGVASPSGKLPYTIAKSASDYGSTVVSGDDSTWDLFIDYRRFDQRGITPRFEFGFGLSYTNFTYSDLAIEGKPTTGPATGAKAPGGAKDLFDTVATVTAKITNSGGVAGAEVPQLYIGLPGSAPQAPPKQLRGFNKLKLEAGASGIATFKLRRRDLSYWDSARQQWVVPAGDFTVSVGASSRDIRLTGKITAPPVEGFTTTASDINATSPRIMLSQFLKPSTLQSASVLGHTAKARTQVRTLATVQTTTGRQVPRPARRSTPVSLERATFTIKNGPIFSGKSFGAKANISGEAVFTTSLVGYPESMTDPSYRGQILVFTQPLIGNYGVPSSARDEHGLLRYFESPYIQASGIVVQDYALRHSHWTAVESLAEWCAREGVPAISGVDTREIVTYLREQGSSLARISIGEEYDADEDEAYVDPEAINLVRRVSTKAPFHVSSSLGDMHVALIDCGVKENILRSLVARGASVTCFPFDYPIHKVAHHFDGVFISNGPGDPTHCNATVYNLRKLMESSQVPIMGICMGHQLLALAAGATTIKLKYGNRAHNIPALDLTTGKCHITSQNHGYAVDSKTLPSDWREYFVNLNDQSNEGLIHTTRPIFSAQFHPEAKGGPMDSAYLFDKYVESVQKYKDQQSMFTSKDNKPSPLLADLLSKERVGVHPSLTEEFDGHAAGRIVPEVVVGSVGTPPPQPIAAAA
;
A
#
# COMPACT_ATOMS: atom_id res chain seq x y z
N MET A 1 -51.13 37.06 20.22
CA MET A 1 -51.62 35.90 21.02
C MET A 1 -51.15 34.65 20.29
N ARG A 2 -50.66 33.56 20.91
CA ARG A 2 -50.39 33.21 22.32
C ARG A 2 -49.30 32.11 22.33
N THR A 3 -48.32 32.19 23.23
CA THR A 3 -47.71 31.11 24.07
C THR A 3 -47.66 29.64 23.56
N TYR A 4 -46.64 28.81 23.79
CA TYR A 4 -45.23 28.93 24.26
C TYR A 4 -44.60 27.53 24.18
N SER A 5 -43.30 27.39 23.84
CA SER A 5 -42.44 26.24 24.18
C SER A 5 -40.97 26.56 23.88
N ILE A 6 -40.02 25.99 24.63
CA ILE A 6 -38.61 26.42 24.71
C ILE A 6 -37.65 25.22 24.85
N SER A 7 -36.44 25.34 24.28
CA SER A 7 -35.28 24.42 24.41
C SER A 7 -35.45 23.03 23.77
N VAL A 8 -34.38 22.30 23.39
CA VAL A 8 -32.95 22.38 23.79
C VAL A 8 -32.02 22.50 22.56
N LEU A 9 -30.88 23.20 22.69
CA LEU A 9 -29.80 23.18 21.70
C LEU A 9 -28.93 21.92 21.84
N ALA A 10 -28.56 21.32 20.71
CA ALA A 10 -27.35 20.51 20.58
C ALA A 10 -26.61 20.93 19.31
N ALA A 11 -25.38 21.43 19.45
CA ALA A 11 -24.54 21.82 18.32
C ALA A 11 -23.68 20.63 17.88
N SER A 12 -23.90 20.10 16.68
CA SER A 12 -23.02 19.14 16.04
C SER A 12 -21.93 19.87 15.24
N ALA A 13 -20.66 19.52 15.52
CA ALA A 13 -19.51 20.19 14.92
C ALA A 13 -19.30 19.81 13.45
N LEU A 14 -18.61 20.70 12.71
CA LEU A 14 -18.18 20.47 11.33
C LEU A 14 -17.13 19.36 11.27
N GLY A 15 -17.49 18.20 10.71
CA GLY A 15 -16.56 17.10 10.48
C GLY A 15 -15.57 17.41 9.37
N VAL A 16 -14.27 17.44 9.68
CA VAL A 16 -13.20 17.54 8.68
C VAL A 16 -13.08 16.21 7.96
N VAL A 17 -13.45 16.17 6.67
CA VAL A 17 -13.29 14.98 5.84
C VAL A 17 -11.82 14.85 5.45
N ALA A 18 -11.16 13.79 5.92
CA ALA A 18 -9.76 13.50 5.60
C ALA A 18 -9.61 12.92 4.18
N LEU A 19 -8.43 13.13 3.59
CA LEU A 19 -8.04 12.53 2.31
C LEU A 19 -8.07 10.98 2.39
N PRO A 20 -8.52 10.28 1.33
CA PRO A 20 -8.65 8.83 1.37
C PRO A 20 -7.28 8.14 1.40
N SER A 21 -7.06 7.28 2.39
CA SER A 21 -5.94 6.34 2.42
C SER A 21 -6.04 5.31 1.28
N PRO A 22 -4.93 4.72 0.80
CA PRO A 22 -4.95 3.70 -0.24
C PRO A 22 -5.89 2.54 0.10
N GLU A 23 -6.76 2.17 -0.84
CA GLU A 23 -7.67 1.04 -0.68
C GLU A 23 -6.89 -0.27 -0.60
N GLN A 24 -7.27 -1.11 0.37
CA GLN A 24 -6.64 -2.40 0.57
C GLN A 24 -7.16 -3.37 -0.50
N THR A 25 -6.27 -4.17 -1.07
CA THR A 25 -6.66 -5.46 -1.65
C THR A 25 -7.51 -6.21 -0.62
N GLU A 26 -8.60 -6.86 -1.04
CA GLU A 26 -9.49 -7.54 -0.09
C GLU A 26 -8.80 -8.79 0.47
N LYS A 27 -8.08 -8.57 1.56
CA LYS A 27 -7.27 -9.55 2.26
C LYS A 27 -8.13 -10.75 2.64
N ARG A 28 -7.60 -11.93 2.36
CA ARG A 28 -8.14 -13.18 2.86
C ARG A 28 -8.24 -13.11 4.39
N ALA A 29 -9.47 -13.12 4.90
CA ALA A 29 -9.71 -13.21 6.33
C ALA A 29 -9.04 -14.46 6.90
N VAL A 30 -8.08 -14.24 7.80
CA VAL A 30 -7.52 -15.30 8.66
C VAL A 30 -8.65 -15.82 9.55
N SER A 31 -8.74 -17.14 9.75
CA SER A 31 -9.76 -17.73 10.62
C SER A 31 -9.58 -17.25 12.06
N ASP A 32 -10.65 -17.24 12.86
CA ASP A 32 -10.51 -17.14 14.30
C ASP A 32 -9.95 -18.44 14.91
N TRP A 33 -9.34 -18.33 16.10
CA TRP A 33 -8.76 -19.47 16.81
C TRP A 33 -9.78 -20.51 17.29
N ALA A 34 -11.04 -20.16 17.59
CA ALA A 34 -12.03 -21.13 18.05
C ALA A 34 -12.50 -22.03 16.89
N THR A 35 -12.71 -21.46 15.70
CA THR A 35 -12.93 -22.20 14.45
C THR A 35 -11.72 -23.09 14.12
N ALA A 36 -10.50 -22.56 14.25
CA ALA A 36 -9.28 -23.32 14.01
C ALA A 36 -9.09 -24.49 15.00
N TYR A 37 -9.31 -24.26 16.30
CA TYR A 37 -9.27 -25.29 17.35
C TYR A 37 -10.37 -26.35 17.16
N THR A 38 -11.54 -25.95 16.68
CA THR A 38 -12.65 -26.89 16.38
C THR A 38 -12.23 -27.89 15.30
N LYS A 39 -11.63 -27.41 14.20
CA LYS A 39 -11.03 -28.29 13.18
C LYS A 39 -9.88 -29.13 13.76
N ALA A 40 -8.98 -28.51 14.53
CA ALA A 40 -7.80 -29.18 15.11
C ALA A 40 -8.19 -30.36 16.02
N ASN A 41 -9.21 -30.21 16.86
CA ASN A 41 -9.74 -31.29 17.71
C ASN A 41 -10.36 -32.42 16.87
N ALA A 42 -11.12 -32.08 15.81
CA ALA A 42 -11.73 -33.07 14.91
C ALA A 42 -10.70 -33.84 14.06
N ALA A 43 -9.53 -33.24 13.80
CA ALA A 43 -8.38 -33.91 13.18
C ALA A 43 -7.59 -34.76 14.19
N LEU A 44 -7.26 -34.20 15.36
CA LEU A 44 -6.52 -34.85 16.45
C LEU A 44 -7.14 -36.20 16.88
N ALA A 45 -8.47 -36.29 16.89
CA ALA A 45 -9.21 -37.50 17.21
C ALA A 45 -8.99 -38.68 16.24
N LYS A 46 -8.41 -38.43 15.05
CA LYS A 46 -8.13 -39.43 14.01
C LYS A 46 -6.66 -39.90 13.99
N LEU A 47 -5.81 -39.35 14.85
CA LEU A 47 -4.37 -39.57 14.82
C LEU A 47 -3.91 -40.64 15.80
N SER A 48 -3.04 -41.54 15.34
CA SER A 48 -2.29 -42.44 16.21
C SER A 48 -1.24 -41.68 17.02
N ILE A 49 -0.67 -42.31 18.05
CA ILE A 49 0.47 -41.73 18.77
C ILE A 49 1.69 -41.53 17.84
N GLY A 50 1.86 -42.39 16.82
CA GLY A 50 2.93 -42.26 15.83
C GLY A 50 2.76 -41.04 14.93
N ASP A 51 1.54 -40.76 14.46
CA ASP A 51 1.23 -39.54 13.70
C ASP A 51 1.48 -38.29 14.56
N LYS A 52 0.95 -38.28 15.79
CA LYS A 52 1.11 -37.18 16.75
C LYS A 52 2.58 -36.86 17.02
N VAL A 53 3.38 -37.89 17.31
CA VAL A 53 4.83 -37.79 17.50
C VAL A 53 5.54 -37.33 16.21
N GLY A 54 5.05 -37.73 15.04
CA GLY A 54 5.57 -37.29 13.74
C GLY A 54 5.29 -35.82 13.40
N ILE A 55 4.17 -35.26 13.85
CA ILE A 55 3.80 -33.84 13.66
C ILE A 55 4.67 -32.92 14.53
N VAL A 56 4.95 -33.31 15.79
CA VAL A 56 5.75 -32.50 16.74
C VAL A 56 7.27 -32.65 16.55
N SER A 57 7.72 -33.65 15.80
CA SER A 57 9.16 -33.94 15.65
C SER A 57 9.66 -33.60 14.24
N GLY A 58 10.65 -32.73 14.16
CA GLY A 58 11.39 -32.49 12.93
C GLY A 58 12.03 -33.78 12.38
N THR A 59 12.19 -33.87 11.06
CA THR A 59 12.71 -35.05 10.36
C THR A 59 14.22 -35.26 10.51
N GLY A 60 14.94 -34.29 11.07
CA GLY A 60 16.39 -34.25 11.17
C GLY A 60 17.01 -33.20 10.25
N TRP A 61 18.21 -32.72 10.62
CA TRP A 61 18.93 -31.67 9.90
C TRP A 61 19.23 -32.09 8.45
N GLN A 62 18.80 -31.26 7.49
CA GLN A 62 18.88 -31.52 6.04
C GLN A 62 18.21 -32.84 5.58
N ALA A 63 17.27 -33.41 6.35
CA ALA A 63 16.54 -34.61 5.96
C ALA A 63 15.33 -34.31 5.04
N GLY A 64 14.82 -33.08 5.09
CA GLY A 64 13.73 -32.59 4.22
C GLY A 64 14.19 -31.55 3.20
N ASN A 65 13.25 -31.02 2.42
CA ASN A 65 13.50 -29.99 1.41
C ASN A 65 13.75 -28.60 2.03
N CYS A 66 13.18 -28.32 3.20
CA CYS A 66 13.20 -27.02 3.85
C CYS A 66 14.20 -27.01 5.02
N VAL A 67 14.49 -25.82 5.56
CA VAL A 67 15.39 -25.63 6.72
C VAL A 67 14.88 -26.42 7.95
N GLY A 68 13.57 -26.58 8.08
CA GLY A 68 12.93 -27.58 8.94
C GLY A 68 11.75 -28.27 8.23
N ASN A 69 11.53 -29.56 8.52
CA ASN A 69 10.36 -30.30 8.06
C ASN A 69 9.81 -31.22 9.17
N THR A 70 8.49 -31.37 9.28
CA THR A 70 7.83 -32.39 10.14
C THR A 70 7.38 -33.60 9.31
N LYS A 71 6.90 -34.68 9.94
CA LYS A 71 6.30 -35.80 9.18
C LYS A 71 4.87 -35.48 8.75
N ALA A 72 4.48 -35.99 7.59
CA ALA A 72 3.11 -35.95 7.09
C ALA A 72 2.22 -36.95 7.85
N ALA A 73 0.92 -36.65 7.96
CA ALA A 73 -0.10 -37.51 8.57
C ALA A 73 -1.27 -37.70 7.59
N GLY A 74 -1.18 -38.76 6.77
CA GLY A 74 -2.12 -39.01 5.67
C GLY A 74 -3.58 -39.24 6.10
N SER A 75 -3.80 -39.70 7.34
CA SER A 75 -5.12 -39.91 7.96
C SER A 75 -5.98 -38.64 8.09
N ILE A 76 -5.35 -37.46 8.00
CA ILE A 76 -6.02 -36.14 8.02
C ILE A 76 -5.65 -35.25 6.84
N GLY A 77 -4.89 -35.76 5.86
CA GLY A 77 -4.39 -34.98 4.73
C GLY A 77 -3.31 -33.94 5.08
N TYR A 78 -2.67 -34.07 6.25
CA TYR A 78 -1.65 -33.11 6.71
C TYR A 78 -0.29 -33.40 6.02
N PRO A 79 0.31 -32.43 5.32
CA PRO A 79 1.56 -32.61 4.58
C PRO A 79 2.79 -32.66 5.52
N SER A 80 3.97 -32.89 4.96
CA SER A 80 5.22 -32.54 5.66
C SER A 80 5.29 -31.01 5.72
N LEU A 81 5.07 -30.45 6.91
CA LEU A 81 5.09 -29.00 7.11
C LEU A 81 6.48 -28.47 6.71
N CYS A 82 6.54 -27.45 5.86
CA CYS A 82 7.79 -26.83 5.43
C CYS A 82 8.04 -25.54 6.23
N LEU A 83 9.14 -25.52 6.98
CA LEU A 83 9.61 -24.37 7.74
C LEU A 83 10.88 -23.82 7.09
N GLN A 84 10.89 -22.54 6.74
CA GLN A 84 11.95 -21.92 5.93
C GLN A 84 12.33 -20.54 6.46
N ASP A 85 13.61 -20.20 6.44
CA ASP A 85 14.07 -18.83 6.69
C ASP A 85 13.69 -17.90 5.52
N GLY A 86 13.56 -16.59 5.73
CA GLY A 86 13.83 -15.84 6.95
C GLY A 86 13.03 -14.53 7.05
N PRO A 87 13.39 -13.61 7.95
CA PRO A 87 12.59 -12.40 8.23
C PRO A 87 12.49 -11.37 7.09
N LEU A 88 13.19 -11.57 5.96
CA LEU A 88 13.34 -10.62 4.85
C LEU A 88 13.36 -11.25 3.44
N GLY A 89 12.92 -12.50 3.30
CA GLY A 89 12.80 -13.21 2.01
C GLY A 89 12.81 -14.72 2.22
N VAL A 90 12.87 -15.51 1.14
CA VAL A 90 12.99 -16.97 1.23
C VAL A 90 14.45 -17.41 1.01
N ARG A 91 15.06 -18.02 2.03
CA ARG A 91 16.46 -18.44 2.05
C ARG A 91 16.73 -19.66 1.16
N TYR A 92 17.96 -19.76 0.66
CA TYR A 92 18.46 -20.91 -0.13
C TYR A 92 17.71 -21.21 -1.45
N ILE A 93 17.19 -20.17 -2.10
CA ILE A 93 16.73 -20.19 -3.49
C ILE A 93 17.13 -18.91 -4.22
N ASN A 94 17.33 -18.99 -5.54
CA ASN A 94 17.52 -17.81 -6.38
C ASN A 94 16.17 -17.36 -6.97
N GLY A 95 15.94 -16.05 -7.12
CA GLY A 95 14.74 -15.51 -7.78
C GLY A 95 13.52 -15.27 -6.89
N ALA A 96 13.69 -15.43 -5.57
CA ALA A 96 12.91 -14.72 -4.56
C ALA A 96 13.43 -13.28 -4.39
N THR A 97 12.66 -12.43 -3.73
CA THR A 97 13.03 -11.04 -3.42
C THR A 97 13.86 -10.98 -2.14
N ALA A 98 14.96 -10.22 -2.17
CA ALA A 98 15.71 -9.81 -1.00
C ALA A 98 15.17 -8.46 -0.50
N PHE A 99 14.23 -8.52 0.44
CA PHE A 99 13.58 -7.35 1.03
C PHE A 99 14.53 -6.59 1.96
N SER A 100 14.21 -5.32 2.25
CA SER A 100 14.91 -4.54 3.28
C SER A 100 14.83 -5.24 4.64
N ALA A 101 15.85 -5.08 5.47
CA ALA A 101 15.92 -5.68 6.80
C ALA A 101 14.81 -5.19 7.74
N GLY A 102 14.55 -5.92 8.83
CA GLY A 102 13.58 -5.49 9.86
C GLY A 102 13.90 -4.10 10.39
N ILE A 103 15.18 -3.81 10.65
CA ILE A 103 15.58 -2.51 11.18
C ILE A 103 15.42 -1.38 10.18
N HIS A 104 15.53 -1.67 8.88
CA HIS A 104 15.29 -0.69 7.82
C HIS A 104 13.79 -0.44 7.61
N ALA A 105 12.97 -1.49 7.73
CA ALA A 105 11.51 -1.35 7.80
C ALA A 105 11.10 -0.51 9.01
N ALA A 106 11.74 -0.68 10.17
CA ALA A 106 11.54 0.17 11.34
C ALA A 106 11.90 1.64 11.06
N SER A 107 13.03 1.91 10.40
CA SER A 107 13.43 3.27 9.99
C SER A 107 12.42 3.98 9.09
N THR A 108 11.52 3.26 8.40
CA THR A 108 10.42 3.89 7.63
C THR A 108 9.38 4.55 8.53
N TRP A 109 9.14 4.03 9.74
CA TRP A 109 8.00 4.33 10.62
C TRP A 109 6.63 4.28 9.90
N ASP A 110 6.53 3.51 8.81
CA ASP A 110 5.33 3.40 7.97
C ASP A 110 4.64 2.05 8.17
N ILE A 111 3.53 2.10 8.92
CA ILE A 111 2.67 0.94 9.26
C ILE A 111 2.16 0.24 7.98
N ALA A 112 1.93 0.97 6.88
CA ALA A 112 1.45 0.41 5.63
C ALA A 112 2.57 -0.32 4.86
N LEU A 113 3.77 0.26 4.78
CA LEU A 113 4.92 -0.42 4.17
C LEU A 113 5.31 -1.68 4.93
N MET A 114 5.34 -1.63 6.28
CA MET A 114 5.58 -2.80 7.14
C MET A 114 4.59 -3.93 6.88
N ARG A 115 3.30 -3.60 6.68
CA ARG A 115 2.25 -4.55 6.36
C ARG A 115 2.39 -5.13 4.96
N GLU A 116 2.65 -4.30 3.95
CA GLU A 116 2.86 -4.71 2.55
C GLU A 116 4.06 -5.67 2.42
N ARG A 117 5.18 -5.36 3.09
CA ARG A 117 6.35 -6.26 3.19
C ARG A 117 5.96 -7.62 3.78
N GLY A 118 5.15 -7.63 4.85
CA GLY A 118 4.62 -8.87 5.43
C GLY A 118 3.79 -9.68 4.44
N THR A 119 2.92 -9.02 3.67
CA THR A 119 2.11 -9.67 2.63
C THR A 119 2.99 -10.32 1.55
N PHE A 120 3.91 -9.57 0.94
CA PHE A 120 4.77 -10.07 -0.14
C PHE A 120 5.70 -11.21 0.32
N LEU A 121 6.22 -11.14 1.56
CA LEU A 121 6.96 -12.25 2.19
C LEU A 121 6.12 -13.53 2.29
N GLY A 122 4.84 -13.40 2.64
CA GLY A 122 3.89 -14.51 2.68
C GLY A 122 3.51 -15.03 1.29
N GLU A 123 3.41 -14.16 0.29
CA GLU A 123 3.02 -14.55 -1.08
C GLU A 123 4.11 -15.39 -1.76
N GLU A 124 5.38 -14.96 -1.72
CA GLU A 124 6.51 -15.76 -2.27
C GLU A 124 6.64 -17.11 -1.54
N SER A 125 6.61 -17.07 -0.21
CA SER A 125 6.69 -18.26 0.64
C SER A 125 5.60 -19.28 0.29
N LYS A 126 4.35 -18.82 0.15
CA LYS A 126 3.21 -19.67 -0.24
C LYS A 126 3.34 -20.21 -1.66
N GLN A 127 3.78 -19.40 -2.62
CA GLN A 127 3.99 -19.84 -4.01
C GLN A 127 5.02 -20.99 -4.09
N LEU A 128 5.99 -21.00 -3.18
CA LEU A 128 7.02 -22.04 -3.05
C LEU A 128 6.61 -23.24 -2.20
N GLY A 129 5.41 -23.24 -1.59
CA GLY A 129 4.95 -24.27 -0.67
C GLY A 129 5.59 -24.22 0.72
N VAL A 130 6.21 -23.10 1.11
CA VAL A 130 6.60 -22.85 2.50
C VAL A 130 5.32 -22.71 3.34
N HIS A 131 5.24 -23.44 4.44
CA HIS A 131 4.09 -23.41 5.34
C HIS A 131 4.31 -22.43 6.51
N VAL A 132 5.55 -22.33 6.99
CA VAL A 132 5.98 -21.45 8.08
C VAL A 132 7.21 -20.67 7.63
N LEU A 133 7.12 -19.33 7.62
CA LEU A 133 8.28 -18.47 7.37
C LEU A 133 8.84 -18.01 8.72
N LEU A 134 10.14 -18.14 8.91
CA LEU A 134 10.81 -18.01 10.22
C LEU A 134 11.13 -16.54 10.58
N GLY A 135 10.06 -15.75 10.71
CA GLY A 135 10.03 -14.39 11.22
C GLY A 135 8.59 -13.90 11.41
N PRO A 136 8.37 -12.65 11.86
CA PRO A 136 9.36 -11.59 12.10
C PRO A 136 10.11 -11.70 13.46
N VAL A 137 11.08 -10.80 13.69
CA VAL A 137 11.96 -10.81 14.87
C VAL A 137 11.60 -9.71 15.87
N GLY A 138 11.36 -10.11 17.12
CA GLY A 138 11.18 -9.25 18.29
C GLY A 138 12.18 -9.54 19.43
N GLY A 139 13.08 -10.49 19.22
CA GLY A 139 14.20 -10.84 20.12
C GLY A 139 15.41 -11.25 19.26
N PRO A 140 16.56 -10.55 19.26
CA PRO A 140 16.88 -9.38 20.09
C PRO A 140 15.92 -8.21 19.88
N LEU A 141 15.60 -7.53 20.98
CA LEU A 141 14.99 -6.19 20.94
C LEU A 141 16.05 -5.14 20.60
N GLY A 142 17.30 -5.34 21.02
CA GLY A 142 18.44 -4.48 20.70
C GLY A 142 19.05 -3.77 21.92
N LYS A 143 19.03 -4.41 23.10
CA LYS A 143 19.61 -3.89 24.34
C LYS A 143 21.07 -3.45 24.18
N VAL A 144 21.86 -4.21 23.43
CA VAL A 144 23.30 -4.01 23.23
C VAL A 144 23.53 -3.44 21.83
N ALA A 145 24.11 -2.24 21.71
CA ALA A 145 24.30 -1.55 20.42
C ALA A 145 25.21 -2.31 19.42
N THR A 146 26.04 -3.24 19.90
CA THR A 146 26.88 -4.13 19.09
C THR A 146 26.26 -5.51 18.82
N GLY A 147 25.07 -5.81 19.34
CA GLY A 147 24.42 -7.12 19.24
C GLY A 147 24.19 -7.57 17.79
N GLY A 148 24.67 -8.77 17.46
CA GLY A 148 24.91 -9.21 16.08
C GLY A 148 23.66 -9.28 15.20
N ARG A 149 22.49 -9.57 15.79
CA ARG A 149 21.23 -9.81 15.07
C ARG A 149 20.18 -8.72 15.25
N ASN A 150 20.52 -7.59 15.88
CA ASN A 150 19.60 -6.47 16.11
C ASN A 150 18.92 -5.99 14.83
N TRP A 151 19.60 -6.14 13.68
CA TRP A 151 19.15 -5.70 12.36
C TRP A 151 18.02 -6.55 11.75
N GLU A 152 17.85 -7.81 12.19
CA GLU A 152 16.70 -8.64 11.80
C GLU A 152 15.41 -8.16 12.48
N GLY A 153 15.52 -7.60 13.68
CA GLY A 153 14.42 -7.02 14.45
C GLY A 153 14.16 -5.54 14.11
N PHE A 154 13.27 -4.90 14.87
CA PHE A 154 12.77 -3.54 14.58
C PHE A 154 13.32 -2.43 15.52
N GLY A 155 14.30 -2.77 16.37
CA GLY A 155 15.03 -1.81 17.21
C GLY A 155 14.55 -1.72 18.67
N PRO A 156 15.33 -1.05 19.54
CA PRO A 156 15.24 -1.12 21.00
C PRO A 156 13.97 -0.53 21.65
N ASP A 157 12.99 -0.07 20.87
CA ASP A 157 11.71 0.38 21.42
C ASP A 157 10.62 -0.69 21.30
N PRO A 158 10.03 -1.16 22.43
CA PRO A 158 9.01 -2.21 22.40
C PRO A 158 7.69 -1.76 21.77
N TYR A 159 7.35 -0.46 21.76
CA TYR A 159 6.14 0.01 21.08
C TYR A 159 6.32 -0.01 19.57
N LEU A 160 7.43 0.55 19.06
CA LEU A 160 7.76 0.50 17.63
C LEU A 160 7.85 -0.95 17.14
N THR A 161 8.64 -1.78 17.85
CA THR A 161 8.83 -3.20 17.53
C THR A 161 7.53 -4.00 17.69
N GLY A 162 6.67 -3.69 18.67
CA GLY A 162 5.37 -4.34 18.82
C GLY A 162 4.40 -4.06 17.67
N ILE A 163 4.33 -2.80 17.20
CA ILE A 163 3.52 -2.44 16.03
C ILE A 163 4.09 -3.10 14.76
N ALA A 164 5.40 -3.04 14.54
CA ALA A 164 6.03 -3.64 13.36
C ALA A 164 5.88 -5.17 13.31
N MET A 165 6.09 -5.85 14.45
CA MET A 165 5.79 -7.28 14.63
C MET A 165 4.34 -7.60 14.27
N ALA A 166 3.38 -6.86 14.86
CA ALA A 166 1.96 -7.09 14.66
C ALA A 166 1.53 -6.94 13.20
N GLU A 167 2.04 -5.93 12.47
CA GLU A 167 1.70 -5.73 11.07
C GLU A 167 2.38 -6.71 10.11
N THR A 168 3.66 -7.03 10.34
CA THR A 168 4.36 -8.04 9.52
C THR A 168 3.72 -9.43 9.71
N VAL A 169 3.36 -9.82 10.94
CA VAL A 169 2.61 -11.07 11.23
C VAL A 169 1.30 -11.12 10.45
N LYS A 170 0.46 -10.07 10.53
CA LYS A 170 -0.85 -10.05 9.86
C LYS A 170 -0.72 -10.19 8.35
N GLY A 171 0.23 -9.48 7.72
CA GLY A 171 0.46 -9.56 6.27
C GLY A 171 0.82 -10.98 5.82
N MET A 172 1.78 -11.62 6.50
CA MET A 172 2.21 -12.99 6.20
C MET A 172 1.06 -14.00 6.32
N GLN A 173 0.21 -13.82 7.33
CA GLN A 173 -0.90 -14.73 7.63
C GLN A 173 -2.12 -14.55 6.72
N GLU A 174 -2.41 -13.33 6.27
CA GLU A 174 -3.43 -13.07 5.25
C GLU A 174 -3.04 -13.67 3.90
N ALA A 175 -1.77 -13.53 3.48
CA ALA A 175 -1.25 -14.24 2.30
C ALA A 175 -1.46 -15.76 2.44
N GLY A 176 -1.28 -16.31 3.64
CA GLY A 176 -1.63 -17.68 4.01
C GLY A 176 -0.48 -18.51 4.58
N VAL A 177 0.60 -17.86 5.01
CA VAL A 177 1.79 -18.48 5.61
C VAL A 177 1.74 -18.30 7.13
N GLN A 178 2.13 -19.33 7.87
CA GLN A 178 2.25 -19.22 9.32
C GLN A 178 3.44 -18.33 9.68
N ALA A 179 3.20 -17.26 10.42
CA ALA A 179 4.26 -16.42 10.95
C ALA A 179 4.86 -17.03 12.22
N CYS A 180 6.12 -16.67 12.49
CA CYS A 180 6.96 -17.22 13.53
C CYS A 180 7.68 -16.11 14.28
N ALA A 181 7.08 -15.63 15.37
CA ALA A 181 7.70 -14.60 16.19
C ALA A 181 8.94 -15.17 16.91
N LYS A 182 10.13 -14.66 16.59
CA LYS A 182 11.41 -15.15 17.13
C LYS A 182 12.28 -14.02 17.71
N HIS A 183 13.26 -14.27 18.56
CA HIS A 183 13.55 -15.50 19.31
C HIS A 183 13.14 -15.26 20.78
N TYR A 184 12.35 -16.17 21.34
CA TYR A 184 11.68 -16.00 22.63
C TYR A 184 12.47 -16.66 23.77
N VAL A 185 13.12 -15.93 24.68
CA VAL A 185 13.26 -14.46 24.75
C VAL A 185 14.61 -14.10 25.43
N GLY A 186 15.11 -12.89 25.20
CA GLY A 186 16.32 -12.40 25.86
C GLY A 186 17.65 -12.79 25.21
N ASN A 187 17.62 -13.26 23.95
CA ASN A 187 18.81 -13.43 23.10
C ASN A 187 19.30 -12.06 22.56
N GLU A 188 19.79 -11.21 23.48
CA GLU A 188 20.23 -9.83 23.19
C GLU A 188 21.70 -9.71 22.72
N GLN A 189 22.40 -10.84 22.56
CA GLN A 189 23.76 -10.97 22.03
C GLN A 189 23.96 -12.37 21.46
N GLU A 190 24.90 -12.53 20.52
CA GLU A 190 25.21 -13.83 19.90
C GLU A 190 26.32 -14.59 20.63
N LYS A 191 27.25 -13.87 21.27
CA LYS A 191 28.34 -14.48 22.03
C LYS A 191 27.80 -15.38 23.14
N ASN A 192 28.19 -16.65 23.10
CA ASN A 192 27.78 -17.70 24.03
C ASN A 192 26.25 -17.92 24.12
N ARG A 193 25.48 -17.56 23.09
CA ARG A 193 24.01 -17.71 23.04
C ARG A 193 23.48 -19.09 23.42
N GLU A 194 24.20 -20.17 23.07
CA GLU A 194 23.86 -21.57 23.37
C GLU A 194 24.17 -22.00 24.82
N LEU A 195 24.73 -21.11 25.65
CA LEU A 195 25.24 -21.43 26.99
C LEU A 195 24.89 -20.41 28.07
N MET A 196 24.76 -19.12 27.71
CA MET A 196 24.59 -18.01 28.65
C MET A 196 23.15 -17.87 29.17
N GLY A 197 23.01 -17.30 30.37
CA GLY A 197 21.74 -16.91 30.97
C GLY A 197 21.47 -15.41 30.90
N SER A 198 20.24 -15.05 30.50
CA SER A 198 19.68 -13.70 30.60
C SER A 198 18.77 -13.63 31.83
N ASN A 199 19.26 -13.04 32.92
CA ASN A 199 18.60 -13.00 34.22
C ASN A 199 17.70 -11.75 34.35
N ILE A 200 16.63 -11.71 33.54
CA ILE A 200 15.75 -10.55 33.38
C ILE A 200 14.76 -10.42 34.56
N PRO A 201 14.71 -9.28 35.28
CA PRO A 201 13.71 -9.00 36.31
C PRO A 201 12.28 -8.97 35.75
N ASP A 202 11.32 -9.43 36.54
CA ASP A 202 9.91 -9.61 36.15
C ASP A 202 9.30 -8.36 35.49
N ARG A 203 9.36 -7.18 36.12
CA ARG A 203 8.87 -5.93 35.50
C ARG A 203 9.59 -5.54 34.20
N VAL A 204 10.89 -5.83 34.10
CA VAL A 204 11.71 -5.53 32.92
C VAL A 204 11.36 -6.45 31.75
N MET A 205 11.02 -7.71 32.04
CA MET A 205 10.44 -8.64 31.07
C MET A 205 9.14 -8.08 30.48
N HIS A 206 8.17 -7.72 31.33
CA HIS A 206 6.83 -7.29 30.87
C HIS A 206 6.82 -5.92 30.16
N GLU A 207 7.59 -4.92 30.64
CA GLU A 207 7.59 -3.57 30.04
C GLU A 207 8.53 -3.39 28.84
N LEU A 208 9.48 -4.30 28.59
CA LEU A 208 10.35 -4.28 27.41
C LEU A 208 10.23 -5.55 26.56
N TYR A 209 10.82 -6.66 26.99
CA TYR A 209 11.16 -7.79 26.11
C TYR A 209 9.96 -8.69 25.74
N LEU A 210 8.94 -8.77 26.60
CA LEU A 210 7.70 -9.52 26.36
C LEU A 210 6.68 -8.71 25.54
N TRP A 211 6.71 -7.37 25.62
CA TRP A 211 5.77 -6.46 24.97
C TRP A 211 5.61 -6.68 23.45
N PRO A 212 6.68 -6.81 22.62
CA PRO A 212 6.51 -7.05 21.20
C PRO A 212 5.92 -8.44 20.89
N PHE A 213 6.16 -9.44 21.75
CA PHE A 213 5.51 -10.74 21.64
C PHE A 213 4.04 -10.68 22.07
N ALA A 214 3.67 -9.84 23.05
CA ALA A 214 2.26 -9.58 23.39
C ALA A 214 1.49 -8.97 22.20
N ASP A 215 2.11 -8.06 21.44
CA ASP A 215 1.50 -7.49 20.23
C ASP A 215 1.48 -8.49 19.05
N ALA A 216 2.48 -9.38 18.92
CA ALA A 216 2.45 -10.48 17.96
C ALA A 216 1.37 -11.53 18.29
N VAL A 217 1.17 -11.87 19.57
CA VAL A 217 0.10 -12.78 20.00
C VAL A 217 -1.28 -12.10 19.89
N LYS A 218 -1.40 -10.79 20.13
CA LYS A 218 -2.61 -10.02 19.79
C LYS A 218 -2.85 -9.96 18.27
N ALA A 219 -1.80 -10.06 17.45
CA ALA A 219 -1.90 -10.20 15.99
C ALA A 219 -2.17 -11.66 15.54
N ASP A 220 -2.50 -12.55 16.49
CA ASP A 220 -2.86 -13.94 16.25
C ASP A 220 -1.76 -14.74 15.54
N VAL A 221 -0.49 -14.48 15.90
CA VAL A 221 0.68 -15.20 15.35
C VAL A 221 0.53 -16.72 15.52
N ALA A 222 0.79 -17.46 14.44
CA ALA A 222 0.60 -18.90 14.34
C ALA A 222 1.61 -19.69 15.18
N SER A 223 2.86 -19.20 15.25
CA SER A 223 3.96 -19.87 15.95
C SER A 223 4.91 -18.90 16.65
N VAL A 224 5.62 -19.39 17.67
CA VAL A 224 6.68 -18.67 18.38
C VAL A 224 7.91 -19.58 18.47
N MET A 225 9.10 -19.03 18.21
CA MET A 225 10.35 -19.78 18.33
C MET A 225 11.03 -19.48 19.66
N CYS A 226 11.27 -20.49 20.49
CA CYS A 226 12.06 -20.34 21.72
C CYS A 226 13.56 -20.29 21.42
N ALA A 227 14.28 -19.43 22.12
CA ALA A 227 15.67 -19.08 21.85
C ALA A 227 16.71 -20.09 22.38
N TYR A 228 17.97 -19.92 21.96
CA TYR A 228 19.13 -20.68 22.46
C TYR A 228 19.47 -20.41 23.94
N ASN A 229 19.28 -19.18 24.41
CA ASN A 229 19.77 -18.76 25.73
C ASN A 229 18.96 -19.33 26.89
N LYS A 230 19.54 -19.30 28.09
CA LYS A 230 18.84 -19.56 29.34
C LYS A 230 18.14 -18.29 29.82
N LEU A 231 17.06 -18.46 30.58
CA LEU A 231 16.46 -17.44 31.44
C LEU A 231 16.51 -17.98 32.87
N ASN A 232 17.15 -17.24 33.79
CA ASN A 232 17.29 -17.64 35.19
C ASN A 232 17.79 -19.11 35.34
N GLY A 233 18.87 -19.45 34.64
CA GLY A 233 19.51 -20.77 34.64
C GLY A 233 18.84 -21.87 33.80
N THR A 234 17.61 -21.69 33.30
CA THR A 234 16.87 -22.70 32.52
C THR A 234 16.77 -22.30 31.04
N TYR A 235 17.16 -23.19 30.11
CA TYR A 235 17.07 -22.96 28.66
C TYR A 235 15.67 -22.55 28.21
N ALA A 236 15.56 -21.57 27.31
CA ALA A 236 14.26 -20.97 26.94
C ALA A 236 13.25 -22.01 26.43
N CYS A 237 13.71 -22.98 25.62
CA CYS A 237 12.89 -24.09 25.10
C CYS A 237 12.46 -25.14 26.14
N GLU A 238 12.90 -25.03 27.39
CA GLU A 238 12.51 -25.92 28.49
C GLU A 238 11.90 -25.15 29.67
N ASN A 239 11.86 -23.82 29.58
CA ASN A 239 11.48 -22.96 30.69
C ASN A 239 9.96 -22.73 30.73
N GLY A 240 9.26 -23.57 31.50
CA GLY A 240 7.83 -23.43 31.77
C GLY A 240 7.43 -22.10 32.43
N GLY A 241 8.38 -21.39 33.05
CA GLY A 241 8.18 -20.03 33.54
C GLY A 241 7.89 -19.02 32.43
N ILE A 242 8.51 -19.16 31.25
CA ILE A 242 8.23 -18.28 30.10
C ILE A 242 7.24 -18.90 29.11
N LEU A 243 7.35 -20.20 28.79
CA LEU A 243 6.52 -20.82 27.74
C LEU A 243 5.10 -21.13 28.22
N ASN A 244 4.95 -21.74 29.40
CA ASN A 244 3.63 -22.08 29.93
C ASN A 244 2.98 -20.87 30.63
N LYS A 245 3.67 -20.23 31.59
CA LYS A 245 3.10 -19.11 32.35
C LYS A 245 2.98 -17.84 31.50
N LEU A 246 4.08 -17.24 31.04
CA LEU A 246 4.00 -15.94 30.34
C LEU A 246 3.32 -16.06 28.96
N LEU A 247 3.84 -16.92 28.07
CA LEU A 247 3.34 -16.99 26.70
C LEU A 247 1.94 -17.62 26.59
N LYS A 248 1.76 -18.85 27.12
CA LYS A 248 0.50 -19.61 26.91
C LYS A 248 -0.63 -19.20 27.85
N ASP A 249 -0.36 -19.00 29.14
CA ASP A 249 -1.39 -18.65 30.12
C ASP A 249 -1.63 -17.13 30.23
N GLU A 250 -0.61 -16.30 30.42
CA GLU A 250 -0.79 -14.85 30.60
C GLU A 250 -1.14 -14.14 29.29
N LEU A 251 -0.28 -14.26 28.26
CA LEU A 251 -0.55 -13.71 26.92
C LEU A 251 -1.60 -14.52 26.14
N GLY A 252 -2.13 -15.61 26.70
CA GLY A 252 -3.20 -16.40 26.09
C GLY A 252 -2.86 -17.00 24.73
N PHE A 253 -1.59 -17.30 24.44
CA PHE A 253 -1.14 -17.78 23.13
C PHE A 253 -1.78 -19.12 22.74
N GLN A 254 -2.48 -19.13 21.60
CA GLN A 254 -3.18 -20.29 21.04
C GLN A 254 -2.34 -21.07 20.00
N GLY A 255 -1.28 -20.47 19.46
CA GLY A 255 -0.36 -21.13 18.54
C GLY A 255 0.57 -22.14 19.23
N TYR A 256 1.59 -22.58 18.49
CA TYR A 256 2.57 -23.56 18.97
C TYR A 256 3.98 -22.96 19.13
N VAL A 257 4.75 -23.51 20.06
CA VAL A 257 6.16 -23.16 20.29
C VAL A 257 7.07 -24.16 19.59
N LEU A 258 7.93 -23.70 18.69
CA LEU A 258 9.03 -24.46 18.12
C LEU A 258 10.37 -24.08 18.76
N SER A 259 11.35 -24.98 18.75
CA SER A 259 12.74 -24.60 19.05
C SER A 259 13.39 -23.83 17.90
N ASP A 260 14.34 -22.95 18.23
CA ASP A 260 15.46 -22.65 17.34
C ASP A 260 16.27 -23.94 17.06
N TRP A 261 17.15 -23.92 16.06
CA TRP A 261 17.77 -25.12 15.51
C TRP A 261 18.71 -25.78 16.51
N ASN A 262 18.31 -26.94 17.03
CA ASN A 262 19.02 -27.66 18.10
C ASN A 262 19.03 -26.93 19.48
N ALA A 263 18.12 -25.98 19.72
CA ALA A 263 17.91 -25.35 21.05
C ALA A 263 17.11 -26.23 22.06
N GLN A 264 16.90 -27.52 21.74
CA GLN A 264 16.28 -28.49 22.63
C GLN A 264 17.36 -29.30 23.37
N HIS A 265 17.27 -29.43 24.69
CA HIS A 265 18.31 -30.09 25.51
C HIS A 265 17.86 -31.42 26.14
N THR A 266 16.56 -31.62 26.39
CA THR A 266 16.01 -32.86 26.97
C THR A 266 14.68 -33.27 26.33
N THR A 267 14.35 -34.57 26.39
CA THR A 267 13.05 -35.11 25.96
C THR A 267 11.89 -34.59 26.81
N VAL A 268 11.99 -34.72 28.14
CA VAL A 268 10.89 -34.52 29.09
C VAL A 268 10.79 -33.06 29.57
N GLY A 269 11.93 -32.38 29.74
CA GLY A 269 11.99 -30.99 30.18
C GLY A 269 11.39 -30.04 29.16
N SER A 270 11.80 -30.12 27.89
CA SER A 270 11.14 -29.35 26.81
C SER A 270 9.64 -29.64 26.66
N ALA A 271 9.24 -30.92 26.75
CA ALA A 271 7.84 -31.33 26.57
C ALA A 271 6.91 -30.82 27.69
N THR A 272 7.34 -30.94 28.96
CA THR A 272 6.57 -30.45 30.11
C THR A 272 6.75 -28.95 30.33
N GLY A 273 7.93 -28.42 30.02
CA GLY A 273 8.28 -26.99 29.99
C GLY A 273 7.53 -26.17 28.94
N GLY A 274 6.83 -26.80 28.00
CA GLY A 274 5.82 -26.13 27.18
C GLY A 274 6.15 -25.99 25.70
N MET A 275 7.27 -26.53 25.22
CA MET A 275 7.56 -26.61 23.78
C MET A 275 6.57 -27.53 23.08
N ASP A 276 6.22 -27.25 21.81
CA ASP A 276 5.28 -28.04 21.00
C ASP A 276 5.90 -28.68 19.76
N MET A 277 7.03 -28.18 19.26
CA MET A 277 7.73 -28.71 18.09
C MET A 277 9.25 -28.66 18.26
N THR A 278 9.97 -29.75 17.96
CA THR A 278 11.45 -29.73 17.91
C THR A 278 11.95 -29.54 16.48
N MET A 279 12.89 -28.59 16.30
CA MET A 279 13.56 -28.31 15.04
C MET A 279 15.09 -28.29 15.18
N PRO A 280 15.84 -28.85 14.22
CA PRO A 280 15.37 -29.63 13.07
C PRO A 280 14.94 -31.07 13.44
N GLY A 281 14.91 -31.41 14.73
CA GLY A 281 14.56 -32.75 15.25
C GLY A 281 15.75 -33.68 15.51
N THR A 282 16.95 -33.25 15.11
CA THR A 282 18.25 -33.83 15.47
C THR A 282 19.22 -32.69 15.78
N ASN A 283 20.42 -33.00 16.30
CA ASN A 283 21.52 -32.05 16.21
C ASN A 283 22.02 -31.89 14.75
N PHE A 284 22.94 -30.95 14.54
CA PHE A 284 23.54 -30.68 13.21
C PHE A 284 24.38 -31.86 12.67
N GLU A 285 24.84 -32.78 13.53
CA GLU A 285 25.47 -34.04 13.10
C GLU A 285 24.46 -35.10 12.62
N LYS A 286 23.16 -34.78 12.61
CA LYS A 286 22.04 -35.68 12.24
C LYS A 286 21.86 -36.84 13.24
N LYS A 287 22.22 -36.60 14.51
CA LYS A 287 22.17 -37.54 15.65
C LYS A 287 21.26 -37.02 16.77
N ASN A 288 21.14 -37.81 17.83
CA ASN A 288 20.50 -37.45 19.10
C ASN A 288 19.07 -36.85 18.96
N PRO A 289 18.12 -37.53 18.29
CA PRO A 289 16.72 -37.10 18.26
C PRO A 289 16.10 -37.17 19.66
N LEU A 290 15.86 -36.01 20.27
CA LEU A 290 15.33 -35.92 21.64
C LEU A 290 13.82 -36.16 21.72
N TRP A 291 13.07 -35.95 20.64
CA TRP A 291 11.70 -36.47 20.48
C TRP A 291 11.68 -37.61 19.46
N GLY A 292 10.67 -37.70 18.59
CA GLY A 292 10.41 -38.93 17.83
C GLY A 292 10.20 -40.12 18.78
N GLN A 293 10.94 -41.21 18.56
CA GLN A 293 10.86 -42.42 19.39
C GLN A 293 11.10 -42.14 20.88
N ALA A 294 11.98 -41.19 21.23
CA ALA A 294 12.25 -40.85 22.64
C ALA A 294 11.02 -40.24 23.33
N LEU A 295 10.27 -39.37 22.65
CA LEU A 295 9.02 -38.82 23.18
C LEU A 295 7.94 -39.91 23.28
N GLN A 296 7.84 -40.80 22.30
CA GLN A 296 6.89 -41.92 22.34
C GLN A 296 7.18 -42.85 23.53
N SER A 297 8.45 -43.19 23.78
CA SER A 297 8.86 -43.97 24.95
C SER A 297 8.61 -43.21 26.27
N ALA A 298 8.81 -41.89 26.32
CA ALA A 298 8.52 -41.07 27.49
C ALA A 298 7.01 -41.02 27.82
N VAL A 299 6.14 -41.05 26.80
CA VAL A 299 4.68 -41.18 27.00
C VAL A 299 4.31 -42.58 27.48
N GLN A 300 4.88 -43.63 26.89
CA GLN A 300 4.64 -45.03 27.31
C GLN A 300 5.14 -45.30 28.73
N GLY A 301 6.24 -44.67 29.16
CA GLY A 301 6.77 -44.72 30.52
C GLY A 301 6.12 -43.73 31.50
N GLY A 302 5.06 -43.01 31.11
CA GLY A 302 4.33 -42.07 31.98
C GLY A 302 5.08 -40.78 32.37
N GLN A 303 6.27 -40.54 31.79
CA GLN A 303 7.09 -39.35 32.06
C GLN A 303 6.52 -38.09 31.39
N VAL A 304 5.81 -38.25 30.26
CA VAL A 304 5.05 -37.19 29.59
C VAL A 304 3.62 -37.67 29.44
N GLN A 305 2.64 -36.92 29.93
CA GLN A 305 1.23 -37.29 29.75
C GLN A 305 0.83 -37.21 28.26
N GLN A 306 0.03 -38.15 27.76
CA GLN A 306 -0.48 -38.09 26.38
C GLN A 306 -1.26 -36.78 26.12
N SER A 307 -1.99 -36.29 27.11
CA SER A 307 -2.70 -35.00 27.10
C SER A 307 -1.80 -33.82 26.71
N ARG A 308 -0.50 -33.86 27.05
CA ARG A 308 0.47 -32.83 26.68
C ARG A 308 0.80 -32.90 25.19
N VAL A 309 1.09 -34.09 24.66
CA VAL A 309 1.35 -34.31 23.21
C VAL A 309 0.09 -34.02 22.37
N ASP A 310 -1.08 -34.36 22.88
CA ASP A 310 -2.38 -34.02 22.29
C ASP A 310 -2.58 -32.49 22.18
N ASP A 311 -2.08 -31.71 23.15
CA ASP A 311 -2.07 -30.24 23.06
C ASP A 311 -1.03 -29.67 22.09
N MET A 312 0.18 -30.24 22.04
CA MET A 312 1.18 -29.85 21.03
C MET A 312 0.60 -29.96 19.62
N VAL A 313 0.02 -31.11 19.30
CA VAL A 313 -0.56 -31.39 17.98
C VAL A 313 -1.81 -30.55 17.72
N ARG A 314 -2.66 -30.31 18.74
CA ARG A 314 -3.79 -29.38 18.64
C ARG A 314 -3.33 -27.98 18.21
N ARG A 315 -2.27 -27.45 18.81
CA ARG A 315 -1.74 -26.11 18.51
C ARG A 315 -1.17 -26.01 17.09
N ILE A 316 -0.40 -27.02 16.66
CA ILE A 316 0.17 -27.08 15.30
C ILE A 316 -0.94 -27.18 14.25
N LEU A 317 -1.93 -28.06 14.46
CA LEU A 317 -3.06 -28.20 13.55
C LEU A 317 -3.97 -26.96 13.57
N ALA A 318 -4.17 -26.32 14.72
CA ALA A 318 -4.91 -25.07 14.82
C ALA A 318 -4.21 -23.97 14.01
N ALA A 319 -2.89 -23.80 14.15
CA ALA A 319 -2.12 -22.84 13.37
C ALA A 319 -2.20 -23.12 11.85
N TRP A 320 -2.08 -24.39 11.42
CA TRP A 320 -2.29 -24.83 10.04
C TRP A 320 -3.71 -24.51 9.51
N TYR A 321 -4.73 -24.68 10.35
CA TYR A 321 -6.12 -24.35 10.03
C TYR A 321 -6.46 -22.84 10.11
N LEU A 322 -5.72 -22.06 10.90
CA LEU A 322 -5.91 -20.61 11.13
C LEU A 322 -5.67 -19.83 9.84
N VAL A 323 -4.50 -20.04 9.25
CA VAL A 323 -4.14 -19.55 7.90
C VAL A 323 -4.63 -20.49 6.79
N GLY A 324 -5.54 -21.41 7.11
CA GLY A 324 -6.26 -22.28 6.18
C GLY A 324 -5.39 -22.96 5.13
N GLN A 325 -4.30 -23.60 5.57
CA GLN A 325 -3.42 -24.42 4.72
C GLN A 325 -4.00 -25.81 4.43
N ASP A 326 -5.22 -26.08 4.93
CA ASP A 326 -6.02 -27.29 4.70
C ASP A 326 -6.68 -27.38 3.32
N LYS A 327 -6.50 -26.36 2.46
CA LYS A 327 -7.23 -26.22 1.18
C LYS A 327 -6.32 -25.75 0.05
N GLY A 328 -5.97 -26.67 -0.85
CA GLY A 328 -5.28 -26.36 -2.11
C GLY A 328 -3.90 -25.71 -1.93
N TYR A 329 -3.21 -25.96 -0.80
CA TYR A 329 -1.92 -25.34 -0.53
C TYR A 329 -0.81 -25.95 -1.41
N PRO A 330 0.11 -25.15 -1.98
CA PRO A 330 1.20 -25.67 -2.80
C PRO A 330 2.14 -26.61 -2.02
N GLN A 331 2.66 -27.62 -2.71
CA GLN A 331 3.75 -28.45 -2.19
C GLN A 331 5.10 -27.73 -2.34
N ALA A 332 6.05 -28.03 -1.44
CA ALA A 332 7.37 -27.42 -1.43
C ALA A 332 8.14 -27.67 -2.75
N SER A 333 8.26 -26.64 -3.59
CA SER A 333 8.76 -26.74 -4.98
C SER A 333 10.28 -26.62 -5.12
N PHE A 334 10.99 -26.54 -4.00
CA PHE A 334 12.43 -26.28 -3.91
C PHE A 334 13.12 -27.21 -2.92
N ASN A 335 14.45 -27.13 -2.85
CA ASN A 335 15.27 -27.84 -1.87
C ASN A 335 16.44 -26.94 -1.42
N SER A 336 16.49 -26.61 -0.13
CA SER A 336 17.47 -25.71 0.49
C SER A 336 18.93 -26.15 0.29
N TRP A 337 19.14 -27.44 0.06
CA TRP A 337 20.47 -28.06 -0.09
C TRP A 337 20.86 -28.22 -1.57
N LYS A 338 20.01 -27.72 -2.49
CA LYS A 338 20.18 -27.68 -3.95
C LYS A 338 19.56 -26.40 -4.49
N ILE A 339 20.17 -25.25 -4.15
CA ILE A 339 19.73 -23.91 -4.54
C ILE A 339 19.43 -23.86 -6.05
N GLY A 340 18.17 -23.59 -6.38
CA GLY A 340 17.65 -23.52 -7.75
C GLY A 340 17.12 -22.14 -8.11
N ASN A 341 16.79 -21.93 -9.38
CA ASN A 341 16.24 -20.67 -9.90
C ASN A 341 14.71 -20.74 -9.97
N TYR A 342 14.04 -19.75 -9.39
CA TYR A 342 12.59 -19.62 -9.32
C TYR A 342 12.15 -18.25 -9.86
N ASN A 343 10.84 -18.08 -10.08
CA ASN A 343 10.25 -16.79 -10.44
C ASN A 343 9.04 -16.53 -9.53
N VAL A 344 9.30 -15.86 -8.41
CA VAL A 344 8.27 -15.56 -7.39
C VAL A 344 8.23 -14.09 -6.98
N GLY A 345 9.30 -13.32 -7.20
CA GLY A 345 9.41 -11.92 -6.79
C GLY A 345 8.49 -10.91 -7.50
N GLY A 346 7.76 -11.33 -8.54
CA GLY A 346 6.65 -10.59 -9.17
C GLY A 346 6.92 -9.09 -9.36
N ASN A 347 6.12 -8.27 -8.67
CA ASN A 347 6.31 -6.83 -8.57
C ASN A 347 6.90 -6.37 -7.22
N HIS A 348 7.20 -7.27 -6.27
CA HIS A 348 7.47 -6.97 -4.86
C HIS A 348 8.65 -6.02 -4.62
N LYS A 349 9.57 -5.91 -5.60
CA LYS A 349 10.60 -4.86 -5.68
C LYS A 349 10.07 -3.42 -5.54
N THR A 350 8.78 -3.16 -5.79
CA THR A 350 8.15 -1.87 -5.51
C THR A 350 8.17 -1.53 -4.02
N ASN A 351 7.81 -2.49 -3.16
CA ASN A 351 7.92 -2.36 -1.70
C ASN A 351 9.39 -2.21 -1.29
N VAL A 352 10.30 -3.01 -1.85
CA VAL A 352 11.73 -2.94 -1.50
C VAL A 352 12.32 -1.58 -1.86
N ARG A 353 12.01 -1.01 -3.04
CA ARG A 353 12.44 0.35 -3.40
C ARG A 353 11.78 1.42 -2.53
N ALA A 354 10.49 1.27 -2.23
CA ALA A 354 9.78 2.18 -1.33
C ALA A 354 10.38 2.18 0.08
N MET A 355 10.74 1.02 0.63
CA MET A 355 11.44 0.91 1.92
C MET A 355 12.89 1.40 1.85
N ALA A 356 13.64 1.03 0.81
CA ALA A 356 14.99 1.51 0.58
C ALA A 356 15.04 3.05 0.63
N ARG A 357 14.10 3.71 -0.07
CA ARG A 357 13.93 5.17 -0.10
C ARG A 357 13.37 5.75 1.21
N ASP A 358 12.20 5.29 1.67
CA ASP A 358 11.45 5.93 2.76
C ASP A 358 11.97 5.57 4.15
N GLY A 359 12.90 4.61 4.25
CA GLY A 359 13.67 4.25 5.45
C GLY A 359 15.05 4.93 5.54
N ILE A 360 15.51 5.65 4.50
CA ILE A 360 16.72 6.48 4.60
C ILE A 360 16.49 7.63 5.59
N VAL A 361 17.44 7.79 6.50
CA VAL A 361 17.45 8.88 7.49
C VAL A 361 18.54 9.89 7.11
N LEU A 362 18.13 11.12 6.81
CA LEU A 362 19.07 12.22 6.61
C LEU A 362 19.51 12.76 7.98
N LEU A 363 20.82 12.68 8.28
CA LEU A 363 21.38 13.04 9.58
C LEU A 363 21.99 14.45 9.60
N LYS A 364 22.61 14.87 8.49
CA LYS A 364 23.20 16.21 8.29
C LYS A 364 22.92 16.68 6.86
N ASN A 365 22.61 17.97 6.68
CA ASN A 365 22.47 18.60 5.37
C ASN A 365 22.75 20.12 5.45
N THR A 366 24.02 20.49 5.59
CA THR A 366 24.49 21.88 5.59
C THR A 366 24.16 22.56 4.27
N ASP A 367 23.71 23.81 4.31
CA ASP A 367 23.42 24.70 3.17
C ASP A 367 22.50 24.12 2.08
N ASN A 368 21.72 23.08 2.39
CA ASN A 368 20.91 22.30 1.45
C ASN A 368 21.78 21.67 0.33
N ALA A 369 22.95 21.14 0.69
CA ALA A 369 23.83 20.40 -0.22
C ALA A 369 23.15 19.21 -0.91
N LEU A 370 22.15 18.62 -0.26
CA LEU A 370 21.16 17.71 -0.84
C LEU A 370 19.76 18.37 -0.89
N PRO A 371 18.94 18.08 -1.92
CA PRO A 371 19.21 17.15 -3.02
C PRO A 371 20.15 17.74 -4.09
N LEU A 372 20.86 16.85 -4.79
CA LEU A 372 21.78 17.18 -5.89
C LEU A 372 21.03 17.78 -7.09
N LYS A 373 21.56 18.86 -7.66
CA LYS A 373 20.94 19.63 -8.75
C LYS A 373 21.79 19.62 -10.02
N LYS A 374 21.94 18.44 -10.63
CA LYS A 374 22.76 18.20 -11.83
C LYS A 374 24.20 18.76 -11.71
N PRO A 375 24.99 18.31 -10.70
CA PRO A 375 26.35 18.80 -10.49
C PRO A 375 27.26 18.50 -11.70
N LYS A 376 28.31 19.29 -11.91
CA LYS A 376 29.19 19.12 -13.08
C LYS A 376 30.03 17.85 -12.99
N SER A 377 30.47 17.50 -11.79
CA SER A 377 31.25 16.30 -11.52
C SER A 377 30.97 15.73 -10.13
N LEU A 378 31.02 14.41 -10.01
CA LEU A 378 30.92 13.67 -8.76
C LEU A 378 32.09 12.70 -8.63
N ALA A 379 32.67 12.62 -7.44
CA ALA A 379 33.43 11.45 -7.05
C ALA A 379 32.52 10.47 -6.31
N VAL A 380 32.65 9.17 -6.57
CA VAL A 380 31.98 8.10 -5.80
C VAL A 380 33.05 7.15 -5.28
N ILE A 381 33.12 7.00 -3.96
CA ILE A 381 34.30 6.50 -3.23
C ILE A 381 33.87 5.46 -2.18
N GLY A 382 34.73 4.48 -1.92
CA GLY A 382 34.53 3.38 -0.97
C GLY A 382 34.06 2.09 -1.65
N SER A 383 34.41 0.93 -1.09
CA SER A 383 33.97 -0.38 -1.60
C SER A 383 32.45 -0.54 -1.51
N ASP A 384 31.83 0.01 -0.48
CA ASP A 384 30.39 0.06 -0.26
C ASP A 384 29.58 0.74 -1.40
N SER A 385 30.26 1.39 -2.35
CA SER A 385 29.62 1.97 -3.53
C SER A 385 29.28 0.96 -4.65
N ILE A 386 29.86 -0.25 -4.64
CA ILE A 386 29.72 -1.25 -5.73
C ILE A 386 29.15 -2.58 -5.23
N VAL A 387 28.61 -3.41 -6.15
CA VAL A 387 28.35 -4.82 -5.85
C VAL A 387 29.69 -5.52 -5.59
N ALA A 388 29.69 -6.48 -4.66
CA ALA A 388 30.82 -7.37 -4.39
C ALA A 388 31.53 -7.82 -5.70
N PRO A 389 32.86 -7.69 -5.84
CA PRO A 389 33.57 -8.08 -7.06
C PRO A 389 33.43 -9.56 -7.44
N LYS A 390 33.03 -10.41 -6.47
CA LYS A 390 32.75 -11.84 -6.65
C LYS A 390 31.28 -12.14 -7.00
N GLY A 391 30.41 -11.13 -6.97
CA GLY A 391 28.95 -11.23 -7.09
C GLY A 391 28.23 -11.19 -5.74
N ALA A 392 27.03 -10.61 -5.68
CA ALA A 392 26.28 -10.32 -4.44
C ALA A 392 26.01 -11.55 -3.53
N ASN A 393 25.98 -12.76 -4.10
CA ASN A 393 25.71 -14.00 -3.39
C ASN A 393 26.96 -14.83 -3.07
N ALA A 394 28.16 -14.36 -3.44
CA ALA A 394 29.40 -15.15 -3.41
C ALA A 394 29.82 -15.65 -2.01
N CYS A 395 29.38 -14.95 -0.96
CA CYS A 395 29.60 -15.35 0.43
C CYS A 395 28.36 -16.09 0.95
N VAL A 396 28.56 -17.31 1.44
CA VAL A 396 27.51 -18.16 2.05
C VAL A 396 26.87 -17.42 3.22
N ASP A 397 25.54 -17.44 3.31
CA ASP A 397 24.75 -16.76 4.34
C ASP A 397 25.09 -15.26 4.50
N ARG A 398 25.58 -14.64 3.41
CA ARG A 398 26.11 -13.26 3.36
C ARG A 398 27.24 -12.99 4.35
N GLY A 399 27.99 -14.03 4.77
CA GLY A 399 29.10 -13.97 5.73
C GLY A 399 30.38 -13.27 5.25
N CYS A 400 30.26 -12.11 4.59
CA CYS A 400 31.37 -11.21 4.29
C CYS A 400 30.87 -9.79 4.03
N ASN A 401 31.72 -8.81 4.35
CA ASN A 401 31.48 -7.41 4.04
C ASN A 401 32.46 -7.00 2.91
N ASP A 402 32.08 -7.26 1.66
CA ASP A 402 32.90 -7.05 0.45
C ASP A 402 32.02 -6.37 -0.61
N GLY A 403 32.05 -5.04 -0.68
CA GLY A 403 31.13 -4.24 -1.49
C GLY A 403 29.97 -3.64 -0.68
N THR A 404 28.87 -3.30 -1.35
CA THR A 404 27.72 -2.58 -0.78
C THR A 404 26.90 -3.42 0.20
N LEU A 405 26.70 -2.93 1.42
CA LEU A 405 26.03 -3.66 2.48
C LEU A 405 24.51 -3.47 2.42
N ALA A 406 23.79 -4.43 1.82
CA ALA A 406 22.34 -4.37 1.72
C ALA A 406 21.58 -5.22 2.78
N MET A 407 22.29 -6.11 3.49
CA MET A 407 21.77 -7.11 4.43
C MET A 407 22.95 -7.70 5.23
N GLY A 408 22.78 -8.02 6.52
CA GLY A 408 23.80 -8.69 7.35
C GLY A 408 23.77 -10.22 7.23
N TRP A 409 24.62 -10.92 8.01
CA TRP A 409 24.87 -12.37 7.82
C TRP A 409 24.08 -13.32 8.73
N GLY A 410 23.93 -14.58 8.30
CA GLY A 410 23.36 -15.69 9.08
C GLY A 410 21.99 -16.18 8.59
N SER A 411 21.18 -16.76 9.49
CA SER A 411 19.82 -17.25 9.16
C SER A 411 18.83 -16.15 8.80
N GLY A 412 19.11 -14.91 9.19
CA GLY A 412 18.40 -13.74 8.72
C GLY A 412 18.54 -13.44 7.22
N SER A 413 19.47 -14.10 6.51
CA SER A 413 19.87 -13.74 5.15
C SER A 413 19.24 -14.59 4.03
N VAL A 414 19.25 -14.05 2.80
CA VAL A 414 18.73 -14.70 1.58
C VAL A 414 19.61 -14.40 0.36
N GLU A 415 19.39 -15.10 -0.75
CA GLU A 415 20.07 -14.82 -2.02
C GLU A 415 19.44 -13.61 -2.72
N PHE A 416 20.27 -12.69 -3.20
CA PHE A 416 19.82 -11.58 -4.06
C PHE A 416 19.45 -12.11 -5.46
N PRO A 417 18.28 -11.77 -6.01
CA PRO A 417 17.96 -12.02 -7.43
C PRO A 417 18.74 -11.08 -8.35
N TYR A 418 19.04 -9.89 -7.85
CA TYR A 418 19.98 -8.88 -8.31
C TYR A 418 20.29 -7.96 -7.12
N LEU A 419 21.29 -7.09 -7.23
CA LEU A 419 21.55 -6.03 -6.28
C LEU A 419 21.97 -4.78 -7.05
N ILE A 420 21.23 -3.68 -6.90
CA ILE A 420 21.61 -2.39 -7.49
C ILE A 420 22.48 -1.64 -6.48
N ALA A 421 23.76 -1.45 -6.79
CA ALA A 421 24.68 -0.71 -5.91
C ALA A 421 24.55 0.82 -6.08
N PRO A 422 24.98 1.61 -5.07
CA PRO A 422 24.99 3.08 -5.14
C PRO A 422 25.58 3.64 -6.43
N LEU A 423 26.75 3.16 -6.85
CA LEU A 423 27.47 3.66 -8.02
C LEU A 423 26.67 3.47 -9.31
N ASP A 424 25.94 2.36 -9.47
CA ASP A 424 25.26 2.02 -10.72
C ASP A 424 23.99 2.86 -10.90
N ALA A 425 23.26 3.11 -9.82
CA ALA A 425 22.14 4.05 -9.84
C ALA A 425 22.61 5.51 -10.02
N ILE A 426 23.70 5.92 -9.34
CA ILE A 426 24.27 7.27 -9.49
C ILE A 426 24.79 7.48 -10.93
N LYS A 427 25.52 6.53 -11.53
CA LYS A 427 25.91 6.57 -12.96
C LYS A 427 24.68 6.72 -13.87
N THR A 428 23.64 5.92 -13.62
CA THR A 428 22.39 5.93 -14.41
C THR A 428 21.71 7.30 -14.38
N GLN A 429 21.76 8.02 -13.26
CA GLN A 429 21.22 9.38 -13.17
C GLN A 429 22.18 10.43 -13.76
N ALA A 430 23.47 10.34 -13.44
CA ALA A 430 24.51 11.23 -13.95
C ALA A 430 24.57 11.28 -15.49
N GLN A 431 24.34 10.14 -16.17
CA GLN A 431 24.26 10.07 -17.63
C GLN A 431 23.11 10.93 -18.20
N LYS A 432 21.97 11.06 -17.49
CA LYS A 432 20.85 11.92 -17.90
C LYS A 432 21.10 13.40 -17.64
N ASP A 433 21.95 13.69 -16.66
CA ASP A 433 22.25 15.04 -16.18
C ASP A 433 23.49 15.66 -16.83
N GLY A 434 24.31 14.86 -17.54
CA GLY A 434 25.58 15.29 -18.12
C GLY A 434 26.72 15.37 -17.10
N THR A 435 26.55 14.76 -15.92
CA THR A 435 27.50 14.79 -14.81
C THR A 435 28.68 13.84 -15.04
N SER A 436 29.91 14.34 -14.96
CA SER A 436 31.11 13.52 -15.04
C SER A 436 31.35 12.72 -13.75
N ILE A 437 31.49 11.40 -13.84
CA ILE A 437 31.76 10.52 -12.68
C ILE A 437 33.25 10.15 -12.61
N THR A 438 33.85 10.39 -11.43
CA THR A 438 35.14 9.82 -11.02
C THR A 438 34.91 8.75 -9.94
N THR A 439 35.67 7.66 -9.94
CA THR A 439 35.42 6.52 -9.02
C THR A 439 36.66 6.07 -8.28
N SER A 440 36.53 5.80 -6.98
CA SER A 440 37.49 5.02 -6.18
C SER A 440 36.73 3.97 -5.38
N SER A 441 36.32 2.88 -6.04
CA SER A 441 35.49 1.81 -5.46
C SER A 441 36.28 0.86 -4.56
N ASN A 442 37.07 1.42 -3.65
CA ASN A 442 37.85 0.76 -2.61
C ASN A 442 38.16 1.78 -1.49
N ASP A 443 38.61 1.28 -0.35
CA ASP A 443 38.72 2.06 0.89
C ASP A 443 40.13 2.61 1.16
N ASN A 444 40.99 2.64 0.14
CA ASN A 444 42.28 3.32 0.24
C ASN A 444 42.09 4.84 0.32
N ALA A 445 42.36 5.39 1.50
CA ALA A 445 42.20 6.82 1.81
C ALA A 445 42.89 7.76 0.82
N GLN A 446 44.09 7.42 0.31
CA GLN A 446 44.82 8.24 -0.65
C GLN A 446 44.17 8.21 -2.04
N GLN A 447 43.69 7.06 -2.52
CA GLN A 447 42.97 6.94 -3.78
C GLN A 447 41.60 7.64 -3.71
N GLY A 448 40.89 7.49 -2.60
CA GLY A 448 39.64 8.21 -2.33
C GLY A 448 39.82 9.73 -2.40
N ALA A 449 40.83 10.27 -1.70
CA ALA A 449 41.18 11.69 -1.79
C ALA A 449 41.54 12.12 -3.23
N SER A 450 42.33 11.30 -3.95
CA SER A 450 42.75 11.58 -5.33
C SER A 450 41.56 11.67 -6.30
N ALA A 451 40.56 10.80 -6.14
CA ALA A 451 39.31 10.85 -6.89
C ALA A 451 38.43 12.06 -6.52
N ALA A 452 38.44 12.46 -5.25
CA ALA A 452 37.64 13.57 -4.73
C ALA A 452 38.13 14.96 -5.17
N GLN A 453 39.45 15.14 -5.34
CA GLN A 453 40.11 16.47 -5.38
C GLN A 453 39.58 17.43 -6.46
N ASN A 454 39.10 16.92 -7.60
CA ASN A 454 38.61 17.73 -8.74
C ASN A 454 37.09 17.60 -8.99
N SER A 455 36.35 16.95 -8.10
CA SER A 455 34.90 16.73 -8.25
C SER A 455 34.08 17.80 -7.53
N GLU A 456 32.92 18.18 -8.07
CA GLU A 456 32.09 19.21 -7.45
C GLU A 456 31.52 18.77 -6.09
N TYR A 457 31.15 17.49 -5.97
CA TYR A 457 30.86 16.83 -4.69
C TYR A 457 31.62 15.49 -4.64
N ALA A 458 31.87 14.99 -3.43
CA ALA A 458 32.42 13.65 -3.22
C ALA A 458 31.47 12.82 -2.36
N ILE A 459 30.94 11.72 -2.91
CA ILE A 459 30.06 10.78 -2.23
C ILE A 459 30.92 9.63 -1.72
N VAL A 460 31.07 9.52 -0.40
CA VAL A 460 31.83 8.47 0.27
C VAL A 460 30.85 7.47 0.87
N CYS A 461 30.80 6.26 0.32
CA CYS A 461 30.01 5.15 0.83
C CYS A 461 30.87 4.39 1.84
N ILE A 462 30.34 4.14 3.04
CA ILE A 462 30.98 3.37 4.11
C ILE A 462 29.94 2.48 4.79
N ASN A 463 30.39 1.41 5.43
CA ASN A 463 29.47 0.52 6.14
C ASN A 463 30.01 -0.01 7.48
N SER A 464 29.20 -0.80 8.16
CA SER A 464 29.58 -1.59 9.34
C SER A 464 28.56 -2.71 9.52
N ASP A 465 29.04 -3.94 9.61
CA ASP A 465 28.24 -5.17 9.47
C ASP A 465 28.20 -6.01 10.75
N SER A 466 27.25 -6.93 10.84
CA SER A 466 27.07 -7.91 11.91
C SER A 466 26.09 -9.02 11.51
N GLY A 467 26.04 -10.10 12.28
CA GLY A 467 25.09 -11.17 12.01
C GLY A 467 25.05 -12.26 13.07
N GLU A 468 24.76 -13.46 12.64
CA GLU A 468 24.62 -14.63 13.51
C GLU A 468 25.97 -15.21 13.99
N GLY A 469 26.01 -15.66 15.25
CA GLY A 469 27.24 -16.05 15.96
C GLY A 469 27.98 -17.29 15.46
N TYR A 470 27.42 -18.04 14.49
CA TYR A 470 28.11 -19.19 13.88
C TYR A 470 29.09 -18.79 12.76
N ILE A 471 29.10 -17.52 12.33
CA ILE A 471 30.05 -16.98 11.35
C ILE A 471 30.94 -15.95 12.02
N THR A 472 32.24 -15.98 11.70
CA THR A 472 33.20 -14.94 12.10
C THR A 472 33.66 -14.15 10.87
N VAL A 473 33.38 -12.85 10.85
CA VAL A 473 33.75 -11.94 9.75
C VAL A 473 34.66 -10.84 10.29
N GLU A 474 35.87 -10.73 9.75
CA GLU A 474 36.91 -9.75 10.18
C GLU A 474 37.18 -9.75 11.71
N GLY A 475 37.01 -10.92 12.35
CA GLY A 475 37.17 -11.12 13.79
C GLY A 475 35.93 -10.83 14.65
N ASN A 476 34.81 -10.41 14.05
CA ASN A 476 33.51 -10.23 14.71
C ASN A 476 32.76 -11.56 14.68
N ILE A 477 32.36 -12.09 15.85
CA ILE A 477 31.73 -13.42 15.99
C ILE A 477 30.23 -13.21 16.22
N GLY A 478 29.51 -12.99 15.11
CA GLY A 478 28.13 -12.46 15.11
C GLY A 478 28.04 -11.00 15.59
N ASP A 479 28.30 -10.79 16.90
CA ASP A 479 28.35 -9.47 17.53
C ASP A 479 29.53 -8.62 17.02
N ARG A 480 29.32 -7.29 16.94
CA ARG A 480 30.38 -6.33 16.57
C ARG A 480 31.37 -6.12 17.72
N ASN A 481 32.66 -6.07 17.40
CA ASN A 481 33.71 -5.76 18.38
C ASN A 481 33.74 -4.27 18.80
N ASN A 482 33.18 -3.37 17.99
CA ASN A 482 33.13 -1.93 18.23
C ASN A 482 31.90 -1.29 17.54
N LEU A 483 31.82 0.04 17.58
CA LEU A 483 30.80 0.86 16.90
C LEU A 483 31.44 1.81 15.86
N ASP A 484 32.53 1.39 15.23
CA ASP A 484 33.19 2.14 14.16
C ASP A 484 32.75 1.65 12.77
N PRO A 485 32.85 2.50 11.72
CA PRO A 485 32.80 2.06 10.33
C PRO A 485 33.90 1.01 10.06
N TRP A 486 33.55 -0.03 9.33
CA TRP A 486 34.49 -1.06 8.87
C TRP A 486 35.44 -0.51 7.79
N HIS A 487 36.42 -1.32 7.39
CA HIS A 487 37.38 -1.04 6.30
C HIS A 487 38.13 0.29 6.39
N ASN A 488 38.26 0.84 7.61
CA ASN A 488 38.82 2.17 7.89
C ASN A 488 37.97 3.35 7.34
N GLY A 489 36.64 3.20 7.24
CA GLY A 489 35.74 4.26 6.75
C GLY A 489 35.91 5.62 7.46
N ASN A 490 36.23 5.62 8.76
CA ASN A 490 36.61 6.82 9.52
C ASN A 490 37.82 7.58 8.93
N ALA A 491 38.81 6.87 8.38
CA ALA A 491 39.99 7.46 7.75
C ALA A 491 39.73 7.83 6.28
N LEU A 492 38.93 7.04 5.56
CA LEU A 492 38.50 7.31 4.18
C LEU A 492 37.73 8.64 4.11
N VAL A 493 36.70 8.82 4.95
CA VAL A 493 35.91 10.07 5.01
C VAL A 493 36.80 11.27 5.33
N LYS A 494 37.72 11.15 6.30
CA LYS A 494 38.66 12.22 6.66
C LYS A 494 39.57 12.63 5.49
N ALA A 495 40.13 11.65 4.78
CA ALA A 495 41.03 11.93 3.66
C ALA A 495 40.30 12.61 2.49
N VAL A 496 39.03 12.24 2.26
CA VAL A 496 38.17 12.88 1.25
C VAL A 496 37.75 14.29 1.68
N ALA A 497 37.27 14.47 2.91
CA ALA A 497 36.88 15.77 3.45
C ALA A 497 38.05 16.77 3.50
N ALA A 498 39.29 16.29 3.70
CA ALA A 498 40.49 17.13 3.66
C ALA A 498 40.77 17.77 2.28
N VAL A 499 40.22 17.22 1.19
CA VAL A 499 40.46 17.72 -0.19
C VAL A 499 39.19 18.15 -0.93
N ASN A 500 37.99 17.72 -0.51
CA ASN A 500 36.72 18.10 -1.13
C ASN A 500 35.76 18.74 -0.12
N LYS A 501 35.42 20.01 -0.37
CA LYS A 501 34.58 20.87 0.49
C LYS A 501 33.08 20.53 0.47
N LYS A 502 32.66 19.57 -0.35
CA LYS A 502 31.28 19.13 -0.55
C LYS A 502 31.22 17.59 -0.43
N THR A 503 31.74 17.08 0.68
CA THR A 503 31.74 15.65 1.00
C THR A 503 30.39 15.22 1.56
N ILE A 504 29.80 14.19 0.96
CA ILE A 504 28.54 13.56 1.34
C ILE A 504 28.89 12.15 1.80
N VAL A 505 28.56 11.79 3.04
CA VAL A 505 28.78 10.43 3.56
C VAL A 505 27.49 9.63 3.46
N VAL A 506 27.55 8.46 2.83
CA VAL A 506 26.46 7.47 2.78
C VAL A 506 26.86 6.30 3.69
N ILE A 507 25.96 5.88 4.58
CA ILE A 507 26.24 4.85 5.59
C ILE A 507 25.23 3.72 5.50
N HIS A 508 25.68 2.53 5.07
CA HIS A 508 24.90 1.30 5.21
C HIS A 508 25.32 0.57 6.50
N SER A 509 24.39 0.23 7.39
CA SER A 509 24.76 -0.49 8.61
C SER A 509 23.59 -1.18 9.31
N VAL A 510 23.92 -2.32 9.92
CA VAL A 510 23.12 -3.10 10.87
C VAL A 510 22.64 -2.32 12.10
N GLY A 511 23.34 -1.26 12.51
CA GLY A 511 23.07 -0.56 13.76
C GLY A 511 23.95 0.68 13.96
N PRO A 512 23.76 1.43 15.06
CA PRO A 512 24.38 2.75 15.24
C PRO A 512 25.91 2.69 15.24
N LEU A 513 26.53 3.82 14.91
CA LEU A 513 27.99 4.02 14.83
C LEU A 513 28.40 5.32 15.51
N ILE A 514 29.65 5.43 15.96
CA ILE A 514 30.20 6.66 16.52
C ILE A 514 30.69 7.57 15.39
N LEU A 515 29.93 8.64 15.12
CA LEU A 515 30.18 9.56 13.99
C LEU A 515 31.08 10.74 14.37
N GLU A 516 31.37 10.94 15.65
CA GLU A 516 32.22 12.02 16.18
C GLU A 516 33.57 12.21 15.47
N PRO A 517 34.24 11.19 14.90
CA PRO A 517 35.49 11.38 14.16
C PRO A 517 35.41 12.36 12.98
N TYR A 518 34.24 12.56 12.35
CA TYR A 518 34.10 13.43 11.17
C TYR A 518 32.76 14.21 11.09
N ILE A 519 31.76 13.94 11.94
CA ILE A 519 30.41 14.52 11.80
C ILE A 519 30.38 16.06 11.88
N ASP A 520 31.28 16.67 12.66
CA ASP A 520 31.40 18.13 12.81
C ASP A 520 32.39 18.77 11.82
N ASP A 521 32.99 18.00 10.90
CA ASP A 521 33.82 18.56 9.84
C ASP A 521 32.97 19.46 8.91
N PRO A 522 33.40 20.70 8.61
CA PRO A 522 32.63 21.62 7.77
C PRO A 522 32.55 21.19 6.30
N ASN A 523 33.51 20.41 5.81
CA ASN A 523 33.53 19.89 4.45
C ASN A 523 32.63 18.64 4.29
N VAL A 524 32.28 17.96 5.38
CA VAL A 524 31.23 16.93 5.41
C VAL A 524 29.87 17.62 5.44
N VAL A 525 29.38 18.03 4.27
CA VAL A 525 28.16 18.82 4.12
C VAL A 525 26.88 18.02 4.33
N ALA A 526 26.89 16.71 4.07
CA ALA A 526 25.73 15.86 4.35
C ALA A 526 26.11 14.45 4.83
N VAL A 527 25.23 13.85 5.63
CA VAL A 527 25.34 12.45 6.08
C VAL A 527 23.99 11.78 5.90
N VAL A 528 23.97 10.70 5.12
CA VAL A 528 22.79 9.94 4.71
C VAL A 528 22.91 8.53 5.28
N TRP A 529 22.05 8.20 6.25
CA TRP A 529 21.99 6.88 6.84
C TRP A 529 21.06 5.99 6.01
N ALA A 530 21.65 5.07 5.25
CA ALA A 530 20.96 4.23 4.28
C ALA A 530 20.62 2.82 4.81
N GLY A 531 21.08 2.45 6.01
CA GLY A 531 20.60 1.27 6.74
C GLY A 531 20.91 -0.04 6.03
N LEU A 532 19.90 -0.88 5.83
CA LEU A 532 19.99 -2.18 5.14
C LEU A 532 18.81 -2.35 4.15
N PRO A 533 18.91 -1.75 2.95
CA PRO A 533 17.77 -1.52 2.06
C PRO A 533 17.32 -2.73 1.22
N GLY A 534 18.06 -3.84 1.17
CA GLY A 534 17.77 -4.95 0.27
C GLY A 534 18.13 -4.67 -1.21
N GLN A 535 17.56 -5.44 -2.15
CA GLN A 535 18.01 -5.48 -3.55
C GLN A 535 17.95 -4.15 -4.33
N GLU A 536 17.13 -3.20 -3.88
CA GLU A 536 16.92 -1.88 -4.52
C GLU A 536 17.82 -0.78 -3.92
N SER A 537 18.84 -1.13 -3.14
CA SER A 537 19.77 -0.21 -2.42
C SER A 537 20.07 1.10 -3.17
N GLY A 538 20.79 1.02 -4.29
CA GLY A 538 21.21 2.18 -5.06
C GLY A 538 20.04 2.98 -5.65
N ASN A 539 18.92 2.32 -6.00
CA ASN A 539 17.73 3.00 -6.53
C ASN A 539 17.03 3.83 -5.44
N GLY A 540 16.84 3.27 -4.24
CA GLY A 540 16.28 4.00 -3.10
C GLY A 540 17.18 5.15 -2.64
N LEU A 541 18.50 4.94 -2.66
CA LEU A 541 19.48 5.97 -2.39
C LEU A 541 19.46 7.09 -3.43
N ALA A 542 19.42 6.77 -4.72
CA ALA A 542 19.38 7.76 -5.79
C ALA A 542 18.08 8.59 -5.78
N ASP A 543 16.94 7.97 -5.45
CA ASP A 543 15.66 8.67 -5.27
C ASP A 543 15.75 9.77 -4.20
N ILE A 544 16.51 9.54 -3.13
CA ILE A 544 16.79 10.55 -2.10
C ILE A 544 17.86 11.55 -2.57
N LEU A 545 19.04 11.09 -2.99
CA LEU A 545 20.18 11.96 -3.33
C LEU A 545 19.84 13.01 -4.40
N TYR A 546 18.96 12.69 -5.35
CA TYR A 546 18.52 13.60 -6.42
C TYR A 546 17.13 14.23 -6.17
N GLY A 547 16.52 13.98 -5.00
CA GLY A 547 15.27 14.64 -4.60
C GLY A 547 14.02 14.19 -5.35
N VAL A 548 13.99 12.95 -5.86
CA VAL A 548 12.76 12.30 -6.35
C VAL A 548 11.74 12.13 -5.21
N ALA A 549 12.24 11.96 -3.98
CA ALA A 549 11.49 12.20 -2.75
C ALA A 549 12.34 12.95 -1.72
N SER A 550 11.68 13.62 -0.77
CA SER A 550 12.35 13.98 0.49
C SER A 550 12.67 12.70 1.28
N PRO A 551 13.83 12.62 1.95
CA PRO A 551 14.03 11.63 3.00
C PRO A 551 12.97 11.86 4.08
N SER A 552 12.52 10.75 4.67
CA SER A 552 11.42 10.72 5.63
C SER A 552 11.55 9.58 6.65
N GLY A 553 12.66 8.83 6.61
CA GLY A 553 12.97 7.89 7.66
C GLY A 553 13.36 8.61 8.95
N LYS A 554 13.19 7.93 10.08
CA LYS A 554 13.66 8.38 11.40
C LYS A 554 14.42 7.24 12.08
N LEU A 555 15.46 7.54 12.84
CA LEU A 555 16.27 6.50 13.50
C LEU A 555 15.43 5.63 14.45
N PRO A 556 15.43 4.28 14.31
CA PRO A 556 14.79 3.36 15.24
C PRO A 556 15.66 3.05 16.48
N TYR A 557 16.81 3.72 16.62
CA TYR A 557 17.75 3.65 17.74
C TYR A 557 18.44 5.01 17.95
N THR A 558 19.16 5.17 19.06
CA THR A 558 19.98 6.35 19.32
C THR A 558 21.37 6.18 18.69
N ILE A 559 21.93 7.28 18.16
CA ILE A 559 23.35 7.39 17.78
C ILE A 559 24.08 8.23 18.84
N ALA A 560 24.89 7.55 19.65
CA ALA A 560 25.66 8.13 20.75
C ALA A 560 26.88 8.96 20.30
N LYS A 561 27.50 9.65 21.26
CA LYS A 561 28.82 10.28 21.08
C LYS A 561 29.97 9.37 21.52
N SER A 562 29.72 8.49 22.49
CA SER A 562 30.63 7.43 22.90
C SER A 562 29.89 6.09 23.04
N ALA A 563 30.59 4.98 22.76
CA ALA A 563 30.05 3.64 23.00
C ALA A 563 29.70 3.38 24.48
N SER A 564 30.33 4.12 25.41
CA SER A 564 30.01 4.08 26.84
C SER A 564 28.60 4.56 27.18
N ASP A 565 27.99 5.39 26.32
CA ASP A 565 26.75 6.11 26.66
C ASP A 565 25.55 5.16 26.73
N TYR A 566 25.52 4.14 25.85
CA TYR A 566 24.53 3.04 25.89
C TYR A 566 24.65 2.21 27.18
N GLY A 567 25.86 2.11 27.75
CA GLY A 567 26.15 1.41 29.01
C GLY A 567 25.73 -0.06 29.08
N SER A 568 25.53 -0.69 27.93
CA SER A 568 25.31 -2.13 27.73
C SER A 568 26.38 -2.63 26.76
N THR A 569 26.94 -3.80 27.06
CA THR A 569 28.05 -4.40 26.30
C THR A 569 27.88 -5.91 26.26
N VAL A 570 28.36 -6.55 25.20
CA VAL A 570 28.37 -8.02 25.09
C VAL A 570 29.19 -8.63 26.23
N VAL A 571 28.58 -9.53 27.01
CA VAL A 571 29.21 -10.25 28.12
C VAL A 571 29.68 -11.65 27.69
N SER A 572 30.56 -12.27 28.48
CA SER A 572 31.06 -13.64 28.26
C SER A 572 30.41 -14.71 29.15
N GLY A 573 29.63 -14.31 30.16
CA GLY A 573 28.88 -15.19 31.05
C GLY A 573 27.40 -14.80 31.09
N ASP A 574 26.71 -15.15 32.17
CA ASP A 574 25.32 -14.80 32.38
C ASP A 574 25.13 -13.28 32.55
N ASP A 575 24.28 -12.68 31.73
CA ASP A 575 23.90 -11.28 31.84
C ASP A 575 22.89 -11.10 32.97
N SER A 576 23.30 -10.35 34.00
CA SER A 576 22.47 -10.00 35.15
C SER A 576 22.24 -8.49 35.30
N THR A 577 22.53 -7.71 34.25
CA THR A 577 22.39 -6.24 34.26
C THR A 577 21.20 -5.83 33.39
N TRP A 578 20.02 -5.74 34.00
CA TRP A 578 18.76 -5.47 33.29
C TRP A 578 17.93 -4.42 34.03
N ASP A 579 17.55 -3.36 33.31
CA ASP A 579 16.64 -2.32 33.78
C ASP A 579 15.71 -1.86 32.64
N LEU A 580 14.87 -0.85 32.91
CA LEU A 580 13.97 -0.25 31.91
C LEU A 580 14.67 0.79 31.01
N PHE A 581 15.98 0.98 31.15
CA PHE A 581 16.72 2.12 30.62
C PHE A 581 17.71 1.68 29.52
N ILE A 582 17.15 1.13 28.43
CA ILE A 582 17.85 0.86 27.17
C ILE A 582 17.63 1.97 26.14
N ASP A 583 18.59 2.17 25.25
CA ASP A 583 18.59 3.22 24.21
C ASP A 583 18.15 4.59 24.76
N TYR A 584 17.29 5.35 24.07
CA TYR A 584 16.90 6.73 24.45
C TYR A 584 16.35 6.84 25.87
N ARG A 585 15.70 5.79 26.41
CA ARG A 585 15.23 5.74 27.81
C ARG A 585 16.39 5.97 28.78
N ARG A 586 17.58 5.46 28.43
CA ARG A 586 18.82 5.67 29.16
C ARG A 586 19.35 7.08 29.03
N PHE A 587 19.43 7.59 27.80
CA PHE A 587 19.96 8.94 27.52
C PHE A 587 19.12 9.99 28.25
N ASP A 588 17.80 9.81 28.27
CA ASP A 588 16.86 10.65 29.05
C ASP A 588 17.05 10.48 30.56
N GLN A 589 17.07 9.24 31.07
CA GLN A 589 17.22 8.97 32.52
C GLN A 589 18.59 9.41 33.08
N ARG A 590 19.63 9.52 32.25
CA ARG A 590 20.98 9.96 32.63
C ARG A 590 21.32 11.40 32.24
N GLY A 591 20.42 12.11 31.56
CA GLY A 591 20.67 13.46 31.05
C GLY A 591 21.75 13.54 29.96
N ILE A 592 22.07 12.41 29.31
CA ILE A 592 23.07 12.35 28.23
C ILE A 592 22.46 12.96 26.96
N THR A 593 23.25 13.75 26.24
CA THR A 593 22.89 14.27 24.91
C THR A 593 23.56 13.41 23.84
N PRO A 594 22.79 12.65 23.03
CA PRO A 594 23.33 11.86 21.93
C PRO A 594 23.90 12.75 20.81
N ARG A 595 24.43 12.13 19.75
CA ARG A 595 24.71 12.84 18.49
C ARG A 595 23.43 12.98 17.67
N PHE A 596 22.67 11.90 17.54
CA PHE A 596 21.30 11.90 16.99
C PHE A 596 20.43 10.97 17.84
N GLU A 597 19.30 11.45 18.34
CA GLU A 597 18.41 10.68 19.20
C GLU A 597 17.52 9.67 18.46
N PHE A 598 16.96 8.70 19.19
CA PHE A 598 15.85 7.89 18.72
C PHE A 598 14.71 8.76 18.15
N GLY A 599 14.19 8.38 16.99
CA GLY A 599 13.17 9.13 16.27
C GLY A 599 13.67 10.37 15.54
N PHE A 600 14.97 10.67 15.52
CA PHE A 600 15.53 11.78 14.73
C PHE A 600 15.59 11.48 13.23
N GLY A 601 15.41 12.50 12.41
CA GLY A 601 15.65 12.45 10.97
C GLY A 601 15.20 13.73 10.27
N LEU A 602 16.08 14.28 9.43
CA LEU A 602 15.86 15.49 8.64
C LEU A 602 15.06 15.20 7.35
N SER A 603 14.50 16.26 6.78
CA SER A 603 13.76 16.28 5.51
C SER A 603 14.30 17.41 4.62
N TYR A 604 13.94 17.42 3.33
CA TYR A 604 14.16 18.58 2.45
C TYR A 604 13.10 19.69 2.64
N THR A 605 12.11 19.47 3.50
CA THR A 605 11.15 20.49 3.94
C THR A 605 11.07 20.59 5.46
N ASN A 606 10.35 21.59 5.96
CA ASN A 606 10.13 21.83 7.39
C ASN A 606 8.70 21.51 7.79
N PHE A 607 8.49 21.10 9.05
CA PHE A 607 7.16 20.79 9.58
C PHE A 607 6.88 21.53 10.89
N THR A 608 5.73 22.21 10.94
CA THR A 608 5.19 22.84 12.14
C THR A 608 4.11 21.97 12.78
N TYR A 609 4.04 22.04 14.10
CA TYR A 609 3.15 21.24 14.94
C TYR A 609 2.26 22.21 15.72
N SER A 610 0.96 21.94 15.76
CA SER A 610 -0.08 22.82 16.29
C SER A 610 -1.27 22.02 16.83
N ASP A 611 -2.22 22.71 17.48
CA ASP A 611 -3.55 22.19 17.79
C ASP A 611 -3.55 20.82 18.51
N LEU A 612 -2.79 20.71 19.61
CA LEU A 612 -2.79 19.50 20.46
C LEU A 612 -4.16 19.33 21.14
N ALA A 613 -4.87 18.24 20.82
CA ALA A 613 -6.09 17.84 21.52
C ALA A 613 -5.91 16.47 22.18
N ILE A 614 -6.57 16.29 23.33
CA ILE A 614 -6.48 15.11 24.17
C ILE A 614 -7.89 14.74 24.61
N GLU A 615 -8.35 13.55 24.24
CA GLU A 615 -9.68 13.01 24.53
C GLU A 615 -9.60 11.68 25.28
N GLY A 616 -10.68 11.33 25.99
CA GLY A 616 -10.76 10.13 26.84
C GLY A 616 -10.41 10.40 28.31
N LYS A 617 -10.71 9.40 29.16
CA LYS A 617 -10.51 9.44 30.61
C LYS A 617 -10.14 8.04 31.09
N PRO A 618 -8.84 7.68 31.18
CA PRO A 618 -8.42 6.34 31.58
C PRO A 618 -8.77 6.08 33.05
N THR A 619 -9.46 4.97 33.30
CA THR A 619 -9.76 4.48 34.66
C THR A 619 -8.50 3.90 35.29
N THR A 620 -8.18 4.29 36.51
CA THR A 620 -7.02 3.82 37.27
C THR A 620 -7.20 2.38 37.79
N GLY A 621 -6.13 1.77 38.29
CA GLY A 621 -6.14 0.41 38.83
C GLY A 621 -5.74 -0.69 37.83
N PRO A 622 -5.86 -1.97 38.21
CA PRO A 622 -5.39 -3.11 37.41
C PRO A 622 -6.22 -3.36 36.15
N ALA A 623 -5.67 -4.12 35.21
CA ALA A 623 -6.46 -4.72 34.13
C ALA A 623 -7.44 -5.78 34.68
N THR A 624 -8.66 -5.83 34.15
CA THR A 624 -9.75 -6.68 34.67
C THR A 624 -10.47 -7.52 33.61
N GLY A 625 -10.13 -7.36 32.34
CA GLY A 625 -10.70 -8.14 31.25
C GLY A 625 -10.27 -9.60 31.31
N ALA A 626 -11.15 -10.49 30.83
CA ALA A 626 -10.82 -11.91 30.67
C ALA A 626 -9.57 -12.07 29.78
N LYS A 627 -8.76 -13.09 30.05
CA LYS A 627 -7.57 -13.42 29.24
C LYS A 627 -7.96 -13.75 27.80
N ALA A 628 -7.11 -13.35 26.86
CA ALA A 628 -7.24 -13.55 25.42
C ALA A 628 -5.83 -13.49 24.78
N PRO A 629 -5.69 -13.75 23.47
CA PRO A 629 -4.42 -13.52 22.78
C PRO A 629 -3.92 -12.08 22.97
N GLY A 630 -2.73 -11.93 23.55
CA GLY A 630 -2.08 -10.67 23.93
C GLY A 630 -2.20 -10.28 25.41
N GLY A 631 -3.05 -10.94 26.20
CA GLY A 631 -3.26 -10.65 27.63
C GLY A 631 -4.74 -10.48 28.03
N ALA A 632 -4.98 -9.79 29.14
CA ALA A 632 -6.33 -9.33 29.52
C ALA A 632 -6.91 -8.40 28.44
N LYS A 633 -8.14 -8.65 27.98
CA LYS A 633 -8.73 -7.94 26.82
C LYS A 633 -8.68 -6.41 26.92
N ASP A 634 -8.97 -5.88 28.11
CA ASP A 634 -9.04 -4.43 28.36
C ASP A 634 -7.69 -3.72 28.18
N LEU A 635 -6.56 -4.44 28.18
CA LEU A 635 -5.24 -3.90 27.88
C LEU A 635 -5.14 -3.24 26.49
N PHE A 636 -5.96 -3.69 25.54
CA PHE A 636 -5.94 -3.24 24.14
C PHE A 636 -7.06 -2.25 23.80
N ASP A 637 -7.99 -2.01 24.72
CA ASP A 637 -9.04 -1.00 24.55
C ASP A 637 -8.44 0.40 24.49
N THR A 638 -8.90 1.22 23.55
CA THR A 638 -8.47 2.63 23.44
C THR A 638 -9.12 3.44 24.56
N VAL A 639 -8.32 3.89 25.53
CA VAL A 639 -8.78 4.64 26.71
C VAL A 639 -8.59 6.15 26.59
N ALA A 640 -7.71 6.58 25.69
CA ALA A 640 -7.48 7.98 25.33
C ALA A 640 -7.08 8.10 23.86
N THR A 641 -7.32 9.26 23.26
CA THR A 641 -6.82 9.62 21.92
C THR A 641 -6.13 10.97 22.02
N VAL A 642 -4.91 11.08 21.47
CA VAL A 642 -4.19 12.34 21.31
C VAL A 642 -4.15 12.67 19.83
N THR A 643 -4.42 13.92 19.46
CA THR A 643 -4.24 14.41 18.09
C THR A 643 -3.42 15.69 18.07
N ALA A 644 -2.72 15.92 16.95
CA ALA A 644 -2.00 17.15 16.68
C ALA A 644 -2.06 17.49 15.19
N LYS A 645 -2.19 18.78 14.86
CA LYS A 645 -2.13 19.27 13.49
C LYS A 645 -0.69 19.49 13.06
N ILE A 646 -0.32 18.86 11.96
CA ILE A 646 1.02 18.89 11.36
C ILE A 646 0.90 19.62 10.03
N THR A 647 1.79 20.58 9.75
CA THR A 647 1.78 21.34 8.50
C THR A 647 3.16 21.33 7.87
N ASN A 648 3.26 20.99 6.58
CA ASN A 648 4.46 21.18 5.80
C ASN A 648 4.64 22.69 5.57
N SER A 649 5.62 23.30 6.25
CA SER A 649 5.87 24.74 6.26
C SER A 649 7.10 25.14 5.42
N GLY A 650 7.62 24.23 4.58
CA GLY A 650 8.69 24.52 3.62
C GLY A 650 8.20 24.47 2.17
N GLY A 651 9.15 24.53 1.24
CA GLY A 651 8.88 24.76 -0.19
C GLY A 651 8.80 23.51 -1.07
N VAL A 652 8.85 22.30 -0.51
CA VAL A 652 8.76 21.03 -1.26
C VAL A 652 7.87 20.01 -0.56
N ALA A 653 7.33 19.06 -1.31
CA ALA A 653 6.62 17.91 -0.75
C ALA A 653 7.53 17.07 0.16
N GLY A 654 6.96 16.51 1.21
CA GLY A 654 7.70 15.65 2.14
C GLY A 654 6.79 14.79 2.99
N ALA A 655 7.39 13.87 3.75
CA ALA A 655 6.66 13.07 4.72
C ALA A 655 7.29 13.22 6.11
N GLU A 656 6.47 13.52 7.10
CA GLU A 656 6.88 13.65 8.49
C GLU A 656 6.39 12.47 9.33
N VAL A 657 7.11 12.17 10.40
CA VAL A 657 6.74 11.14 11.39
C VAL A 657 6.53 11.79 12.76
N PRO A 658 5.32 12.33 13.02
CA PRO A 658 4.92 12.77 14.36
C PRO A 658 4.93 11.61 15.34
N GLN A 659 5.55 11.83 16.50
CA GLN A 659 5.75 10.83 17.54
C GLN A 659 5.12 11.30 18.86
N LEU A 660 4.43 10.40 19.54
CA LEU A 660 3.84 10.60 20.86
C LEU A 660 4.65 9.84 21.91
N TYR A 661 5.16 10.58 22.89
CA TYR A 661 5.82 10.06 24.08
C TYR A 661 4.99 10.34 25.33
N ILE A 662 4.88 9.33 26.20
CA ILE A 662 4.21 9.41 27.50
C ILE A 662 5.24 9.34 28.63
N GLY A 663 5.12 10.23 29.61
CA GLY A 663 5.74 10.11 30.93
C GLY A 663 4.69 9.67 31.96
N LEU A 664 5.00 8.66 32.78
CA LEU A 664 4.09 8.18 33.83
C LEU A 664 4.02 9.16 35.02
N PRO A 665 2.88 9.24 35.73
CA PRO A 665 2.74 10.08 36.93
C PRO A 665 3.65 9.58 38.07
N GLY A 666 4.04 10.48 38.97
CA GLY A 666 4.90 10.17 40.13
C GLY A 666 4.32 9.24 41.19
N SER A 667 3.11 8.70 40.99
CA SER A 667 2.54 7.59 41.78
C SER A 667 2.96 6.21 41.24
N ALA A 668 3.49 6.15 40.02
CA ALA A 668 4.03 4.93 39.42
C ALA A 668 5.43 4.60 39.98
N PRO A 669 5.81 3.32 40.09
CA PRO A 669 7.19 2.94 40.33
C PRO A 669 8.13 3.46 39.23
N GLN A 670 9.39 3.75 39.57
CA GLN A 670 10.36 4.42 38.70
C GLN A 670 10.32 3.92 37.24
N ALA A 671 10.16 4.82 36.28
CA ALA A 671 9.99 4.52 34.86
C ALA A 671 10.81 5.51 34.01
N PRO A 672 11.05 5.20 32.71
CA PRO A 672 11.66 6.14 31.78
C PRO A 672 10.91 7.49 31.73
N PRO A 673 11.62 8.64 31.65
CA PRO A 673 10.98 9.97 31.61
C PRO A 673 10.01 10.16 30.44
N LYS A 674 10.27 9.48 29.33
CA LYS A 674 9.42 9.38 28.14
C LYS A 674 9.46 7.95 27.62
N GLN A 675 8.33 7.48 27.10
CA GLN A 675 8.22 6.22 26.37
C GLN A 675 7.37 6.44 25.12
N LEU A 676 7.80 5.96 23.96
CA LEU A 676 7.00 5.97 22.74
C LEU A 676 5.69 5.20 22.98
N ARG A 677 4.56 5.83 22.64
CA ARG A 677 3.20 5.27 22.73
C ARG A 677 2.30 5.64 21.54
N GLY A 678 2.87 6.21 20.50
CA GLY A 678 2.18 6.48 19.24
C GLY A 678 3.12 7.04 18.21
N PHE A 679 2.89 6.69 16.94
CA PHE A 679 3.48 7.35 15.79
C PHE A 679 2.51 7.28 14.63
N ASN A 680 2.69 8.17 13.67
CA ASN A 680 1.94 8.21 12.42
C ASN A 680 2.88 8.78 11.35
N LYS A 681 2.66 8.48 10.06
CA LYS A 681 3.45 9.06 8.96
C LYS A 681 2.53 9.79 8.01
N LEU A 682 2.78 11.08 7.80
CA LEU A 682 1.93 11.98 7.02
C LEU A 682 2.72 12.49 5.81
N LYS A 683 2.28 12.09 4.62
CA LYS A 683 2.76 12.62 3.33
C LYS A 683 2.00 13.93 3.07
N LEU A 684 2.72 15.04 2.92
CA LEU A 684 2.16 16.39 2.85
C LEU A 684 2.85 17.22 1.76
N GLU A 685 2.06 17.77 0.85
CA GLU A 685 2.49 18.78 -0.12
C GLU A 685 2.92 20.08 0.57
N ALA A 686 3.67 20.93 -0.13
CA ALA A 686 4.12 22.23 0.41
C ALA A 686 2.91 23.09 0.83
N GLY A 687 2.89 23.54 2.10
CA GLY A 687 1.78 24.29 2.69
C GLY A 687 0.60 23.43 3.19
N ALA A 688 0.57 22.12 2.92
CA ALA A 688 -0.54 21.26 3.33
C ALA A 688 -0.50 20.88 4.82
N SER A 689 -1.68 20.71 5.42
CA SER A 689 -1.85 20.21 6.80
C SER A 689 -2.50 18.82 6.85
N GLY A 690 -2.09 18.01 7.82
CA GLY A 690 -2.76 16.76 8.21
C GLY A 690 -2.90 16.64 9.72
N ILE A 691 -3.76 15.74 10.20
CA ILE A 691 -3.97 15.47 11.63
C ILE A 691 -3.31 14.14 12.01
N ALA A 692 -2.22 14.21 12.78
CA ALA A 692 -1.63 13.03 13.40
C ALA A 692 -2.57 12.55 14.51
N THR A 693 -2.89 11.25 14.52
CA THR A 693 -3.83 10.65 15.48
C THR A 693 -3.20 9.46 16.18
N PHE A 694 -3.15 9.50 17.51
CA PHE A 694 -2.54 8.48 18.35
C PHE A 694 -3.60 7.90 19.31
N LYS A 695 -3.97 6.64 19.10
CA LYS A 695 -4.90 5.92 19.99
C LYS A 695 -4.12 5.21 21.08
N LEU A 696 -4.29 5.64 22.33
CA LEU A 696 -3.62 5.06 23.50
C LEU A 696 -4.47 3.90 24.05
N ARG A 697 -3.92 2.69 23.99
CA ARG A 697 -4.49 1.51 24.62
C ARG A 697 -4.36 1.62 26.15
N ARG A 698 -5.15 0.89 26.93
CA ARG A 698 -4.98 0.81 28.39
C ARG A 698 -3.55 0.45 28.79
N ARG A 699 -2.93 -0.53 28.12
CA ARG A 699 -1.52 -0.93 28.35
C ARG A 699 -0.51 0.19 28.06
N ASP A 700 -0.81 1.08 27.12
CA ASP A 700 0.07 2.21 26.77
C ASP A 700 0.22 3.20 27.93
N LEU A 701 -0.76 3.24 28.85
CA LEU A 701 -0.79 4.03 30.08
C LEU A 701 -0.61 3.18 31.37
N SER A 702 -0.14 1.93 31.25
CA SER A 702 0.10 1.04 32.40
C SER A 702 1.59 0.83 32.69
N TYR A 703 1.89 0.45 33.93
CA TYR A 703 3.13 -0.23 34.32
C TYR A 703 2.82 -1.68 34.76
N TRP A 704 3.82 -2.55 34.83
CA TRP A 704 3.67 -3.90 35.38
C TRP A 704 3.99 -3.93 36.88
N ASP A 705 3.01 -4.34 37.67
CA ASP A 705 3.13 -4.51 39.12
C ASP A 705 3.53 -5.95 39.44
N SER A 706 4.83 -6.18 39.64
CA SER A 706 5.36 -7.52 39.96
C SER A 706 4.81 -8.12 41.26
N ALA A 707 4.35 -7.30 42.23
CA ALA A 707 3.77 -7.82 43.47
C ALA A 707 2.32 -8.29 43.27
N ARG A 708 1.56 -7.63 42.38
CA ARG A 708 0.20 -8.04 41.99
C ARG A 708 0.17 -9.03 40.82
N GLN A 709 1.26 -9.18 40.08
CA GLN A 709 1.34 -9.91 38.80
C GLN A 709 0.29 -9.41 37.80
N GLN A 710 0.17 -8.07 37.70
CA GLN A 710 -0.84 -7.40 36.87
C GLN A 710 -0.30 -6.09 36.28
N TRP A 711 -0.80 -5.74 35.10
CA TRP A 711 -0.70 -4.39 34.54
C TRP A 711 -1.63 -3.44 35.29
N VAL A 712 -1.12 -2.26 35.68
CA VAL A 712 -1.84 -1.25 36.47
C VAL A 712 -1.73 0.13 35.82
N VAL A 713 -2.87 0.82 35.66
CA VAL A 713 -2.91 2.25 35.30
C VAL A 713 -2.77 3.09 36.59
N PRO A 714 -1.65 3.82 36.78
CA PRO A 714 -1.43 4.66 37.96
C PRO A 714 -2.30 5.93 37.95
N ALA A 715 -2.51 6.52 39.13
CA ALA A 715 -3.32 7.74 39.29
C ALA A 715 -2.49 9.03 39.18
N GLY A 716 -3.11 10.10 38.70
CA GLY A 716 -2.49 11.42 38.55
C GLY A 716 -2.33 11.86 37.09
N ASP A 717 -1.43 12.80 36.86
CA ASP A 717 -1.17 13.40 35.55
C ASP A 717 -0.05 12.68 34.80
N PHE A 718 -0.40 12.08 33.66
CA PHE A 718 0.55 11.57 32.67
C PHE A 718 1.01 12.71 31.77
N THR A 719 2.32 12.86 31.57
CA THR A 719 2.87 13.85 30.64
C THR A 719 2.68 13.38 29.20
N VAL A 720 2.01 14.19 28.38
CA VAL A 720 1.90 13.99 26.93
C VAL A 720 2.92 14.87 26.23
N SER A 721 3.76 14.29 25.38
CA SER A 721 4.78 14.98 24.60
C SER A 721 4.67 14.56 23.13
N VAL A 722 4.37 15.50 22.23
CA VAL A 722 4.30 15.24 20.77
C VAL A 722 5.40 16.03 20.05
N GLY A 723 6.14 15.35 19.18
CA GLY A 723 7.33 15.92 18.53
C GLY A 723 7.78 15.21 17.26
N ALA A 724 8.87 15.71 16.68
CA ALA A 724 9.50 15.19 15.46
C ALA A 724 10.62 14.17 15.72
N SER A 725 10.99 13.99 16.99
CA SER A 725 11.89 12.97 17.54
C SER A 725 11.63 12.77 19.04
N SER A 726 12.40 11.91 19.72
CA SER A 726 12.35 11.79 21.18
C SER A 726 12.85 13.04 21.94
N ARG A 727 13.63 13.94 21.31
CA ARG A 727 14.13 15.18 21.94
C ARG A 727 13.49 16.45 21.37
N ASP A 728 13.13 16.47 20.09
CA ASP A 728 12.47 17.58 19.40
C ASP A 728 10.95 17.59 19.67
N ILE A 729 10.59 17.79 20.94
CA ILE A 729 9.21 17.87 21.42
C ILE A 729 8.65 19.26 21.13
N ARG A 730 7.57 19.32 20.35
CA ARG A 730 6.98 20.56 19.84
C ARG A 730 5.73 20.99 20.61
N LEU A 731 4.98 20.02 21.15
CA LEU A 731 3.73 20.22 21.88
C LEU A 731 3.74 19.38 23.15
N THR A 732 3.25 19.94 24.25
CA THR A 732 3.07 19.21 25.52
C THR A 732 1.67 19.40 26.07
N GLY A 733 1.20 18.40 26.82
CA GLY A 733 -0.10 18.37 27.46
C GLY A 733 -0.13 17.31 28.56
N LYS A 734 -1.33 16.94 29.01
CA LYS A 734 -1.47 15.89 30.03
C LYS A 734 -2.76 15.08 29.89
N ILE A 735 -2.71 13.83 30.36
CA ILE A 735 -3.90 12.99 30.60
C ILE A 735 -4.01 12.80 32.11
N THR A 736 -5.14 13.20 32.70
CA THR A 736 -5.39 13.03 34.14
C THR A 736 -6.21 11.76 34.38
N ALA A 737 -5.63 10.78 35.08
CA ALA A 737 -6.32 9.58 35.53
C ALA A 737 -6.72 9.75 37.01
N PRO A 738 -8.02 9.88 37.36
CA PRO A 738 -8.43 10.18 38.72
C PRO A 738 -8.18 9.02 39.69
N PRO A 739 -7.85 9.28 40.96
CA PRO A 739 -7.80 8.24 41.99
C PRO A 739 -9.21 7.65 42.22
N VAL A 740 -9.29 6.36 42.53
CA VAL A 740 -10.56 5.69 42.81
C VAL A 740 -11.07 6.08 44.20
N GLU A 741 -12.22 6.74 44.29
CA GLU A 741 -12.94 6.91 45.55
C GLU A 741 -13.28 5.53 46.14
N GLY A 742 -12.73 5.23 47.32
CA GLY A 742 -12.92 3.96 48.03
C GLY A 742 -11.63 3.15 48.27
N PHE A 743 -10.52 3.41 47.58
CA PHE A 743 -9.24 2.72 47.80
C PHE A 743 -8.29 3.50 48.72
N THR A 744 -8.61 3.56 50.02
CA THR A 744 -7.69 4.05 51.06
C THR A 744 -6.64 2.99 51.41
N THR A 745 -5.52 2.96 50.69
CA THR A 745 -4.32 2.25 51.16
C THR A 745 -3.67 3.04 52.31
N THR A 746 -3.68 2.48 53.52
CA THR A 746 -3.07 3.09 54.71
C THR A 746 -1.55 3.09 54.63
N ALA A 747 -0.98 4.19 54.12
CA ALA A 747 0.44 4.51 54.27
C ALA A 747 0.65 5.23 55.62
N SER A 748 0.67 4.47 56.71
CA SER A 748 1.11 4.92 58.03
C SER A 748 2.54 4.44 58.30
N ASP A 749 3.32 5.29 58.99
CA ASP A 749 4.77 5.17 59.21
C ASP A 749 5.60 5.32 57.90
N ILE A 750 6.64 6.15 57.84
CA ILE A 750 7.59 6.57 58.89
C ILE A 750 7.71 8.10 58.96
N ASN A 751 8.00 8.65 60.15
CA ASN A 751 8.36 10.07 60.38
C ASN A 751 9.51 10.54 59.46
N ALA A 752 9.51 11.71 58.82
CA ALA A 752 9.14 13.09 59.21
C ALA A 752 10.25 13.88 59.93
N THR A 753 10.85 14.84 59.20
CA THR A 753 11.47 16.07 59.72
C THR A 753 11.29 17.20 58.69
N SER A 754 11.19 18.44 59.14
CA SER A 754 11.03 19.65 58.31
C SER A 754 12.01 20.74 58.77
N PRO A 755 12.18 21.86 58.04
CA PRO A 755 11.30 23.01 58.32
C PRO A 755 10.93 23.92 57.12
N ARG A 756 9.62 24.26 57.06
CA ARG A 756 8.98 25.59 56.91
C ARG A 756 9.65 26.72 56.10
N ILE A 757 8.79 27.44 55.34
CA ILE A 757 8.61 28.91 55.40
C ILE A 757 7.13 29.25 55.07
N MET A 758 6.63 30.44 55.49
CA MET A 758 5.25 30.95 55.31
C MET A 758 5.17 31.95 54.11
N LEU A 759 4.08 32.65 53.71
CA LEU A 759 2.93 33.25 54.43
C LEU A 759 1.83 33.77 53.45
N SER A 760 0.58 33.97 53.93
CA SER A 760 -0.51 34.86 53.40
C SER A 760 -1.07 34.63 51.96
N GLN A 761 -2.38 34.57 51.66
CA GLN A 761 -3.52 35.51 51.88
C GLN A 761 -3.40 36.80 51.03
N PHE A 762 -4.45 37.40 50.41
CA PHE A 762 -5.93 37.26 50.40
C PHE A 762 -6.49 37.70 48.99
N LEU A 763 -7.76 37.96 48.61
CA LEU A 763 -9.12 38.13 49.21
C LEU A 763 -10.25 37.88 48.14
N LYS A 764 -11.43 38.52 48.28
CA LYS A 764 -12.61 38.70 47.35
C LYS A 764 -13.18 40.15 47.62
N PRO A 765 -14.26 40.72 47.01
CA PRO A 765 -15.38 40.16 46.22
C PRO A 765 -15.74 40.92 44.90
N SER A 766 -16.92 41.58 44.79
CA SER A 766 -17.70 41.60 43.53
C SER A 766 -18.60 42.84 43.24
N THR A 767 -19.16 42.84 42.01
CA THR A 767 -20.50 43.33 41.55
C THR A 767 -20.81 44.83 41.25
N LEU A 768 -21.23 45.05 39.99
CA LEU A 768 -22.39 45.81 39.46
C LEU A 768 -22.35 47.33 39.06
N GLN A 769 -23.01 47.58 37.91
CA GLN A 769 -23.58 48.84 37.35
C GLN A 769 -22.58 49.92 36.83
N SER A 770 -22.95 50.86 35.93
CA SER A 770 -24.24 51.15 35.25
C SER A 770 -24.07 51.41 33.72
N ALA A 771 -24.93 52.22 33.06
CA ALA A 771 -24.99 52.36 31.59
C ALA A 771 -25.21 53.79 31.01
N SER A 772 -24.86 53.97 29.72
CA SER A 772 -25.39 54.95 28.71
C SER A 772 -25.01 56.46 28.88
N VAL A 773 -25.16 57.42 27.93
CA VAL A 773 -26.06 57.63 26.73
C VAL A 773 -25.44 58.58 25.65
N LEU A 774 -25.74 58.40 24.33
CA LEU A 774 -25.54 59.33 23.15
C LEU A 774 -24.10 59.84 22.84
N GLY A 775 -23.69 60.33 21.65
CA GLY A 775 -24.24 60.55 20.29
C GLY A 775 -23.06 60.90 19.31
N HIS A 776 -23.17 61.26 18.02
CA HIS A 776 -24.31 61.48 17.10
C HIS A 776 -23.87 61.41 15.58
N THR A 777 -24.62 62.06 14.66
CA THR A 777 -24.60 62.06 13.16
C THR A 777 -23.49 62.90 12.46
N ALA A 778 -23.23 62.92 11.13
CA ALA A 778 -24.12 62.80 9.94
C ALA A 778 -23.43 62.57 8.55
N LYS A 779 -24.26 62.52 7.47
CA LYS A 779 -24.00 62.34 6.00
C LYS A 779 -23.87 60.86 5.54
N ALA A 780 -24.60 60.27 4.57
CA ALA A 780 -25.39 60.67 3.38
C ALA A 780 -24.61 60.75 2.05
N ARG A 781 -25.11 60.34 0.86
CA ARG A 781 -26.27 59.49 0.44
C ARG A 781 -26.31 59.36 -1.10
N THR A 782 -26.24 58.15 -1.70
CA THR A 782 -26.69 57.93 -3.10
C THR A 782 -27.09 56.48 -3.39
N GLN A 783 -27.96 56.30 -4.39
CA GLN A 783 -28.61 55.03 -4.75
C GLN A 783 -27.78 54.16 -5.71
N VAL A 784 -27.99 52.85 -5.67
CA VAL A 784 -27.93 51.96 -6.85
C VAL A 784 -29.32 51.34 -7.02
N ARG A 785 -29.71 51.05 -8.27
CA ARG A 785 -31.09 50.72 -8.65
C ARG A 785 -31.43 49.25 -8.41
N THR A 786 -32.67 48.98 -8.03
CA THR A 786 -33.33 47.70 -8.31
C THR A 786 -33.54 47.55 -9.82
N LEU A 787 -33.26 46.36 -10.36
CA LEU A 787 -33.70 45.93 -11.68
C LEU A 787 -34.24 44.51 -11.62
N ALA A 788 -35.16 44.23 -12.54
CA ALA A 788 -36.10 43.12 -12.57
C ALA A 788 -35.61 41.74 -12.06
N THR A 789 -36.49 41.08 -11.32
CA THR A 789 -36.48 39.62 -11.14
C THR A 789 -36.67 38.94 -12.50
N VAL A 790 -35.57 38.57 -13.16
CA VAL A 790 -35.63 37.81 -14.42
C VAL A 790 -35.95 36.35 -14.08
N GLN A 791 -37.20 35.95 -14.31
CA GLN A 791 -37.71 34.61 -14.06
C GLN A 791 -37.30 33.64 -15.18
N THR A 792 -36.00 33.43 -15.39
CA THR A 792 -35.49 32.44 -16.35
C THR A 792 -35.60 31.03 -15.80
N THR A 793 -36.70 30.38 -16.18
CA THR A 793 -36.90 28.92 -16.25
C THR A 793 -36.54 28.11 -15.00
N THR A 794 -37.60 27.64 -14.33
CA THR A 794 -37.60 26.35 -13.63
C THR A 794 -36.72 25.32 -14.36
N GLY A 795 -35.77 24.70 -13.66
CA GLY A 795 -35.01 23.57 -14.19
C GLY A 795 -35.99 22.51 -14.69
N ARG A 796 -36.06 22.34 -16.01
CA ARG A 796 -37.07 21.52 -16.69
C ARG A 796 -36.85 20.07 -16.24
N GLN A 797 -37.70 19.57 -15.33
CA GLN A 797 -37.63 18.17 -14.90
C GLN A 797 -37.78 17.31 -16.16
N VAL A 798 -36.67 16.67 -16.55
CA VAL A 798 -36.68 15.59 -17.53
C VAL A 798 -37.56 14.49 -16.92
N PRO A 799 -38.74 14.17 -17.49
CA PRO A 799 -39.57 13.08 -16.98
C PRO A 799 -38.73 11.81 -16.92
N ARG A 800 -38.44 11.35 -15.70
CA ARG A 800 -37.42 10.33 -15.41
C ARG A 800 -37.92 8.97 -15.91
N PRO A 801 -37.46 8.48 -17.08
CA PRO A 801 -38.01 7.27 -17.66
C PRO A 801 -37.24 6.12 -17.04
N ALA A 802 -37.75 5.52 -15.96
CA ALA A 802 -37.17 4.27 -15.48
C ALA A 802 -37.36 3.19 -16.56
N ARG A 803 -36.35 2.34 -16.81
CA ARG A 803 -36.65 0.98 -17.26
C ARG A 803 -37.57 0.37 -16.19
N ARG A 804 -38.62 -0.34 -16.58
CA ARG A 804 -39.67 -0.78 -15.65
C ARG A 804 -39.09 -1.77 -14.65
N SER A 805 -38.73 -1.28 -13.45
CA SER A 805 -38.14 -2.10 -12.41
C SER A 805 -39.10 -3.21 -12.03
N THR A 806 -38.57 -4.43 -11.91
CA THR A 806 -39.33 -5.63 -11.56
C THR A 806 -38.74 -6.24 -10.30
N PRO A 807 -39.47 -7.12 -9.60
CA PRO A 807 -38.85 -8.02 -8.62
C PRO A 807 -37.81 -8.91 -9.31
N VAL A 808 -36.81 -9.37 -8.57
CA VAL A 808 -35.86 -10.40 -9.02
C VAL A 808 -36.65 -11.63 -9.47
N SER A 809 -36.53 -12.01 -10.74
CA SER A 809 -37.12 -13.25 -11.25
C SER A 809 -36.18 -14.43 -10.98
N LEU A 810 -36.76 -15.57 -10.62
CA LEU A 810 -36.10 -16.88 -10.54
C LEU A 810 -36.76 -17.92 -11.47
N GLU A 811 -37.56 -17.44 -12.42
CA GLU A 811 -38.29 -18.25 -13.40
C GLU A 811 -37.33 -18.92 -14.40
N ARG A 812 -37.85 -19.88 -15.18
CA ARG A 812 -37.15 -20.42 -16.36
C ARG A 812 -36.77 -19.25 -17.29
N ALA A 813 -35.57 -19.31 -17.83
CA ALA A 813 -35.11 -18.37 -18.84
C ALA A 813 -34.41 -19.13 -19.97
N THR A 814 -34.47 -18.58 -21.18
CA THR A 814 -33.72 -19.08 -22.34
C THR A 814 -32.85 -17.97 -22.92
N PHE A 815 -31.64 -18.33 -23.33
CA PHE A 815 -30.73 -17.51 -24.13
C PHE A 815 -30.59 -18.16 -25.50
N THR A 816 -31.09 -17.48 -26.53
CA THR A 816 -31.21 -18.03 -27.89
C THR A 816 -30.38 -17.21 -28.84
N ILE A 817 -29.41 -17.84 -29.50
CA ILE A 817 -28.63 -17.21 -30.58
C ILE A 817 -29.39 -17.36 -31.90
N LYS A 818 -29.50 -16.28 -32.68
CA LYS A 818 -30.17 -16.26 -33.98
C LYS A 818 -29.49 -17.23 -34.94
N ASN A 819 -30.24 -18.22 -35.44
CA ASN A 819 -29.74 -19.33 -36.25
C ASN A 819 -28.68 -20.22 -35.55
N GLY A 820 -28.64 -20.19 -34.21
CA GLY A 820 -27.67 -20.90 -33.38
C GLY A 820 -28.32 -21.70 -32.24
N PRO A 821 -27.52 -22.18 -31.27
CA PRO A 821 -28.01 -22.95 -30.13
C PRO A 821 -28.90 -22.15 -29.17
N ILE A 822 -29.78 -22.88 -28.48
CA ILE A 822 -30.67 -22.39 -27.42
C ILE A 822 -30.18 -22.95 -26.09
N PHE A 823 -29.94 -22.07 -25.12
CA PHE A 823 -29.48 -22.42 -23.78
C PHE A 823 -30.60 -22.19 -22.76
N SER A 824 -30.97 -23.23 -22.02
CA SER A 824 -31.93 -23.11 -20.91
C SER A 824 -31.21 -22.85 -19.59
N GLY A 825 -31.75 -21.94 -18.78
CA GLY A 825 -31.26 -21.62 -17.45
C GLY A 825 -32.37 -21.07 -16.55
N LYS A 826 -31.98 -20.29 -15.54
CA LYS A 826 -32.90 -19.53 -14.68
C LYS A 826 -32.59 -18.05 -14.74
N SER A 827 -33.61 -17.21 -14.64
CA SER A 827 -33.39 -15.79 -14.39
C SER A 827 -32.78 -15.57 -13.01
N PHE A 828 -32.08 -14.44 -12.87
CA PHE A 828 -31.77 -13.81 -11.58
C PHE A 828 -31.85 -12.27 -11.66
N GLY A 829 -32.39 -11.72 -12.75
CA GLY A 829 -32.43 -10.28 -13.02
C GLY A 829 -33.85 -9.75 -13.13
N ALA A 830 -34.02 -8.71 -13.94
CA ALA A 830 -35.35 -8.18 -14.26
C ALA A 830 -36.19 -9.19 -15.05
N LYS A 831 -37.50 -9.25 -14.78
CA LYS A 831 -38.46 -9.99 -15.60
C LYS A 831 -38.83 -9.18 -16.85
N ALA A 832 -37.99 -9.29 -17.88
CA ALA A 832 -38.23 -8.73 -19.20
C ALA A 832 -37.55 -9.58 -20.29
N ASN A 833 -38.10 -9.56 -21.51
CA ASN A 833 -37.44 -10.07 -22.70
C ASN A 833 -36.47 -8.99 -23.24
N ILE A 834 -35.37 -9.38 -23.90
CA ILE A 834 -34.46 -8.43 -24.56
C ILE A 834 -33.68 -9.09 -25.70
N SER A 835 -33.37 -8.34 -26.76
CA SER A 835 -32.45 -8.76 -27.83
C SER A 835 -31.22 -7.84 -27.97
N GLY A 836 -30.16 -8.34 -28.63
CA GLY A 836 -28.93 -7.59 -28.89
C GLY A 836 -27.79 -8.43 -29.48
N GLU A 837 -26.62 -7.81 -29.70
CA GLU A 837 -25.38 -8.49 -30.13
C GLU A 837 -24.84 -9.31 -28.94
N ALA A 838 -24.81 -10.64 -29.05
CA ALA A 838 -24.17 -11.52 -28.06
C ALA A 838 -22.65 -11.46 -28.19
N VAL A 839 -22.00 -11.14 -27.08
CA VAL A 839 -20.56 -10.96 -26.97
C VAL A 839 -20.07 -11.60 -25.67
N PHE A 840 -18.80 -11.97 -25.59
CA PHE A 840 -18.21 -12.46 -24.35
C PHE A 840 -17.15 -11.50 -23.80
N THR A 841 -16.93 -11.54 -22.49
CA THR A 841 -15.75 -10.93 -21.84
C THR A 841 -14.89 -11.99 -21.15
N THR A 842 -13.58 -11.93 -21.38
CA THR A 842 -12.61 -12.75 -20.65
C THR A 842 -12.20 -12.18 -19.29
N SER A 843 -12.70 -11.00 -18.91
CA SER A 843 -12.28 -10.34 -17.67
C SER A 843 -12.53 -11.23 -16.45
N LEU A 844 -11.54 -11.25 -15.56
CA LEU A 844 -11.56 -11.98 -14.29
C LEU A 844 -12.26 -11.20 -13.16
N VAL A 845 -12.38 -9.88 -13.31
CA VAL A 845 -12.88 -8.94 -12.29
C VAL A 845 -13.62 -7.77 -12.95
N GLY A 846 -14.21 -6.87 -12.15
CA GLY A 846 -14.78 -5.62 -12.68
C GLY A 846 -16.03 -5.80 -13.56
N TYR A 847 -16.92 -6.74 -13.19
CA TYR A 847 -18.23 -6.80 -13.83
C TYR A 847 -19.11 -5.55 -13.60
N PRO A 848 -19.04 -4.79 -12.47
CA PRO A 848 -19.79 -3.53 -12.34
C PRO A 848 -19.33 -2.47 -13.34
N GLU A 849 -18.02 -2.33 -13.52
CA GLU A 849 -17.41 -1.47 -14.55
C GLU A 849 -17.78 -1.96 -15.95
N SER A 850 -17.60 -3.25 -16.25
CA SER A 850 -17.96 -3.83 -17.56
C SER A 850 -19.44 -3.63 -17.92
N MET A 851 -20.35 -3.70 -16.94
CA MET A 851 -21.79 -3.50 -17.15
C MET A 851 -22.17 -2.02 -17.30
N THR A 852 -21.39 -1.09 -16.75
CA THR A 852 -21.64 0.37 -16.83
C THR A 852 -20.84 1.07 -17.93
N ASP A 853 -19.89 0.39 -18.57
CA ASP A 853 -19.08 0.87 -19.70
C ASP A 853 -19.95 1.08 -20.96
N PRO A 854 -20.06 2.32 -21.49
CA PRO A 854 -20.91 2.61 -22.64
C PRO A 854 -20.57 1.87 -23.93
N SER A 855 -19.38 1.29 -24.08
CA SER A 855 -19.04 0.45 -25.24
C SER A 855 -19.92 -0.80 -25.36
N TYR A 856 -20.46 -1.33 -24.25
CA TYR A 856 -21.37 -2.49 -24.26
C TYR A 856 -22.85 -2.13 -24.50
N ARG A 857 -23.16 -0.88 -24.88
CA ARG A 857 -24.53 -0.45 -25.17
C ARG A 857 -25.14 -1.34 -26.26
N GLY A 858 -26.28 -1.98 -25.96
CA GLY A 858 -26.98 -2.84 -26.92
C GLY A 858 -26.48 -4.28 -26.98
N GLN A 859 -25.38 -4.62 -26.30
CA GLN A 859 -24.81 -5.97 -26.28
C GLN A 859 -25.36 -6.81 -25.12
N ILE A 860 -25.47 -8.12 -25.33
CA ILE A 860 -25.73 -9.12 -24.29
C ILE A 860 -24.37 -9.73 -23.88
N LEU A 861 -23.98 -9.53 -22.62
CA LEU A 861 -22.62 -9.81 -22.14
C LEU A 861 -22.53 -11.19 -21.47
N VAL A 862 -21.80 -12.10 -22.11
CA VAL A 862 -21.50 -13.45 -21.63
C VAL A 862 -20.20 -13.43 -20.82
N PHE A 863 -20.27 -13.76 -19.53
CA PHE A 863 -19.07 -13.84 -18.70
C PHE A 863 -18.42 -15.23 -18.84
N THR A 864 -17.14 -15.28 -19.22
CA THR A 864 -16.39 -16.54 -19.33
C THR A 864 -16.08 -17.18 -17.98
N GLN A 865 -16.18 -16.41 -16.89
CA GLN A 865 -15.87 -16.88 -15.55
C GLN A 865 -17.05 -17.66 -14.96
N PRO A 866 -16.79 -18.75 -14.21
CA PRO A 866 -17.85 -19.63 -13.74
C PRO A 866 -18.74 -18.95 -12.69
N LEU A 867 -18.18 -18.13 -11.80
CA LEU A 867 -18.88 -17.50 -10.68
C LEU A 867 -18.95 -15.98 -10.87
N ILE A 868 -20.16 -15.40 -10.83
CA ILE A 868 -20.40 -13.96 -11.00
C ILE A 868 -21.37 -13.44 -9.92
N GLY A 869 -21.24 -12.17 -9.54
CA GLY A 869 -22.08 -11.52 -8.54
C GLY A 869 -21.62 -11.70 -7.08
N ASN A 870 -20.56 -12.49 -6.86
CA ASN A 870 -20.00 -12.81 -5.55
C ASN A 870 -19.40 -11.61 -4.82
N TYR A 871 -19.02 -10.56 -5.56
CA TYR A 871 -18.54 -9.28 -5.00
C TYR A 871 -19.64 -8.20 -4.92
N GLY A 872 -20.90 -8.56 -5.18
CA GLY A 872 -22.05 -7.65 -5.09
C GLY A 872 -22.00 -6.49 -6.07
N VAL A 873 -22.61 -5.37 -5.71
CA VAL A 873 -22.62 -4.13 -6.49
C VAL A 873 -22.26 -2.97 -5.56
N PRO A 874 -21.24 -2.15 -5.91
CA PRO A 874 -20.78 -1.06 -5.08
C PRO A 874 -21.73 0.14 -5.08
N SER A 875 -21.61 1.00 -4.06
CA SER A 875 -22.39 2.25 -4.01
C SER A 875 -22.04 3.22 -5.15
N SER A 876 -22.99 4.09 -5.52
CA SER A 876 -22.77 5.20 -6.47
C SER A 876 -21.96 6.37 -5.87
N ALA A 877 -20.94 6.05 -5.07
CA ALA A 877 -20.03 7.03 -4.48
C ALA A 877 -19.24 7.78 -5.57
N ARG A 878 -18.99 9.06 -5.32
CA ARG A 878 -18.17 9.92 -6.18
C ARG A 878 -16.81 10.19 -5.57
N ASP A 879 -15.84 10.45 -6.42
CA ASP A 879 -14.50 10.87 -6.05
C ASP A 879 -14.39 12.40 -5.85
N GLU A 880 -13.19 12.88 -5.53
CA GLU A 880 -12.83 14.29 -5.35
C GLU A 880 -13.07 15.17 -6.59
N HIS A 881 -13.25 14.59 -7.78
CA HIS A 881 -13.59 15.30 -9.02
C HIS A 881 -15.11 15.27 -9.31
N GLY A 882 -15.90 14.59 -8.49
CA GLY A 882 -17.34 14.41 -8.68
C GLY A 882 -17.71 13.29 -9.66
N LEU A 883 -16.75 12.48 -10.10
CA LEU A 883 -16.94 11.35 -11.02
C LEU A 883 -17.29 10.07 -10.24
N LEU A 884 -17.98 9.12 -10.84
CA LEU A 884 -18.36 7.87 -10.14
C LEU A 884 -17.14 6.97 -9.90
N ARG A 885 -16.87 6.64 -8.64
CA ARG A 885 -15.66 5.89 -8.21
C ARG A 885 -15.63 4.43 -8.72
N TYR A 886 -16.80 3.80 -8.80
CA TYR A 886 -16.93 2.36 -9.04
C TYR A 886 -17.63 1.98 -10.35
N PHE A 887 -18.02 2.95 -11.18
CA PHE A 887 -18.78 2.73 -12.41
C PHE A 887 -18.22 3.58 -13.56
N GLU A 888 -18.33 3.12 -14.79
CA GLU A 888 -17.86 3.86 -15.98
C GLU A 888 -18.95 4.72 -16.66
N SER A 889 -20.20 4.56 -16.21
CA SER A 889 -21.29 5.53 -16.39
C SER A 889 -22.37 5.32 -15.32
N PRO A 890 -23.37 6.23 -15.16
CA PRO A 890 -24.33 6.14 -14.05
C PRO A 890 -25.37 5.01 -14.09
N TYR A 891 -25.39 4.17 -15.14
CA TYR A 891 -26.43 3.15 -15.37
C TYR A 891 -25.85 1.91 -16.06
N ILE A 892 -26.54 0.76 -15.98
CA ILE A 892 -26.14 -0.43 -16.78
C ILE A 892 -26.39 -0.16 -18.27
N GLN A 893 -25.33 -0.29 -19.06
CA GLN A 893 -25.32 -0.03 -20.51
C GLN A 893 -25.62 -1.30 -21.33
N ALA A 894 -25.16 -2.46 -20.83
CA ALA A 894 -25.49 -3.77 -21.38
C ALA A 894 -27.02 -3.99 -21.47
N SER A 895 -27.44 -4.73 -22.50
CA SER A 895 -28.84 -5.13 -22.69
C SER A 895 -29.26 -6.25 -21.74
N GLY A 896 -28.35 -7.20 -21.46
CA GLY A 896 -28.56 -8.32 -20.55
C GLY A 896 -27.23 -9.04 -20.27
N ILE A 897 -27.22 -9.96 -19.29
CA ILE A 897 -26.01 -10.72 -18.92
C ILE A 897 -26.25 -12.23 -18.84
N VAL A 898 -25.24 -13.02 -19.19
CA VAL A 898 -25.24 -14.49 -19.16
C VAL A 898 -24.06 -14.97 -18.32
N VAL A 899 -24.34 -15.83 -17.33
CA VAL A 899 -23.33 -16.37 -16.39
C VAL A 899 -23.51 -17.88 -16.20
N GLN A 900 -22.45 -18.59 -15.79
CA GLN A 900 -22.56 -20.01 -15.48
C GLN A 900 -23.21 -20.26 -14.11
N ASP A 901 -22.67 -19.64 -13.06
CA ASP A 901 -23.17 -19.72 -11.68
C ASP A 901 -23.29 -18.31 -11.08
N TYR A 902 -24.52 -17.92 -10.73
CA TYR A 902 -24.80 -16.66 -10.04
C TYR A 902 -24.71 -16.85 -8.52
N ALA A 903 -23.77 -16.13 -7.89
CA ALA A 903 -23.64 -16.08 -6.45
C ALA A 903 -24.83 -15.37 -5.79
N LEU A 904 -25.80 -16.15 -5.30
CA LEU A 904 -26.99 -15.70 -4.56
C LEU A 904 -26.68 -14.87 -3.29
N ARG A 905 -25.41 -14.79 -2.87
CA ARG A 905 -24.92 -13.92 -1.79
C ARG A 905 -23.62 -13.27 -2.23
N HIS A 906 -23.51 -11.98 -1.96
CA HIS A 906 -22.27 -11.24 -2.14
C HIS A 906 -21.49 -11.13 -0.82
N SER A 907 -20.17 -10.97 -0.94
CA SER A 907 -19.25 -10.70 0.16
C SER A 907 -18.06 -9.90 -0.39
N HIS A 908 -18.19 -8.57 -0.42
CA HIS A 908 -17.12 -7.64 -0.73
C HIS A 908 -17.37 -6.32 0.02
N TRP A 909 -16.34 -5.70 0.56
CA TRP A 909 -16.46 -4.58 1.49
C TRP A 909 -17.10 -3.30 0.91
N THR A 910 -17.09 -3.11 -0.42
CA THR A 910 -17.75 -1.97 -1.09
C THR A 910 -19.23 -2.21 -1.42
N ALA A 911 -19.72 -3.45 -1.32
CA ALA A 911 -21.03 -3.84 -1.82
C ALA A 911 -22.18 -3.30 -0.96
N VAL A 912 -23.25 -2.82 -1.62
CA VAL A 912 -24.46 -2.29 -0.97
C VAL A 912 -25.77 -2.90 -1.48
N GLU A 913 -25.76 -3.55 -2.64
CA GLU A 913 -26.86 -4.35 -3.18
C GLU A 913 -26.29 -5.59 -3.90
N SER A 914 -27.11 -6.63 -4.11
CA SER A 914 -26.70 -7.77 -4.94
C SER A 914 -26.80 -7.47 -6.43
N LEU A 915 -26.07 -8.24 -7.25
CA LEU A 915 -26.17 -8.16 -8.70
C LEU A 915 -27.59 -8.45 -9.22
N ALA A 916 -28.33 -9.34 -8.56
CA ALA A 916 -29.73 -9.60 -8.87
C ALA A 916 -30.61 -8.38 -8.64
N GLU A 917 -30.51 -7.75 -7.47
CA GLU A 917 -31.26 -6.54 -7.11
C GLU A 917 -30.93 -5.39 -8.06
N TRP A 918 -29.65 -5.17 -8.38
CA TRP A 918 -29.23 -4.14 -9.32
C TRP A 918 -29.78 -4.37 -10.73
N CYS A 919 -29.67 -5.59 -11.27
CA CYS A 919 -30.24 -5.94 -12.57
C CYS A 919 -31.76 -5.76 -12.58
N ALA A 920 -32.47 -6.18 -11.53
CA ALA A 920 -33.92 -6.04 -11.40
C ALA A 920 -34.36 -4.57 -11.27
N ARG A 921 -33.58 -3.74 -10.56
CA ARG A 921 -33.76 -2.30 -10.35
C ARG A 921 -33.50 -1.47 -11.62
N GLU A 922 -32.47 -1.83 -12.39
CA GLU A 922 -32.11 -1.19 -13.67
C GLU A 922 -32.88 -1.76 -14.88
N GLY A 923 -33.73 -2.78 -14.69
CA GLY A 923 -34.52 -3.40 -15.76
C GLY A 923 -33.67 -4.18 -16.78
N VAL A 924 -32.68 -4.93 -16.29
CA VAL A 924 -31.73 -5.73 -17.09
C VAL A 924 -31.99 -7.22 -16.87
N PRO A 925 -32.35 -7.98 -17.92
CA PRO A 925 -32.45 -9.44 -17.86
C PRO A 925 -31.09 -10.10 -17.61
N ALA A 926 -31.08 -11.10 -16.73
CA ALA A 926 -29.87 -11.83 -16.35
C ALA A 926 -30.18 -13.32 -16.20
N ILE A 927 -29.37 -14.19 -16.79
CA ILE A 927 -29.57 -15.65 -16.83
C ILE A 927 -28.37 -16.42 -16.28
N SER A 928 -28.63 -17.41 -15.43
CA SER A 928 -27.66 -18.27 -14.75
C SER A 928 -27.96 -19.75 -14.99
N GLY A 929 -26.98 -20.63 -14.78
CA GLY A 929 -27.10 -22.08 -14.96
C GLY A 929 -26.84 -22.53 -16.40
N VAL A 930 -26.07 -21.75 -17.16
CA VAL A 930 -25.81 -21.93 -18.60
C VAL A 930 -24.32 -22.20 -18.83
N ASP A 931 -23.95 -23.10 -19.75
CA ASP A 931 -22.53 -23.28 -20.07
C ASP A 931 -21.99 -22.12 -20.92
N THR A 932 -21.34 -21.17 -20.26
CA THR A 932 -20.72 -20.02 -20.93
C THR A 932 -19.48 -20.40 -21.75
N ARG A 933 -18.86 -21.56 -21.55
CA ARG A 933 -17.76 -22.04 -22.42
C ARG A 933 -18.30 -22.52 -23.76
N GLU A 934 -19.44 -23.21 -23.77
CA GLU A 934 -20.11 -23.59 -25.01
C GLU A 934 -20.50 -22.36 -25.84
N ILE A 935 -21.13 -21.36 -25.20
CA ILE A 935 -21.46 -20.07 -25.84
C ILE A 935 -20.19 -19.36 -26.36
N VAL A 936 -19.14 -19.24 -25.55
CA VAL A 936 -17.90 -18.57 -25.94
C VAL A 936 -17.20 -19.30 -27.09
N THR A 937 -17.29 -20.63 -27.15
CA THR A 937 -16.76 -21.44 -28.25
C THR A 937 -17.54 -21.12 -29.53
N TYR A 938 -18.87 -21.17 -29.49
CA TYR A 938 -19.74 -20.81 -30.62
C TYR A 938 -19.46 -19.37 -31.12
N LEU A 939 -19.38 -18.38 -30.21
CA LEU A 939 -19.11 -16.98 -30.57
C LEU A 939 -17.71 -16.75 -31.16
N ARG A 940 -16.71 -17.59 -30.83
CA ARG A 940 -15.38 -17.56 -31.49
C ARG A 940 -15.40 -18.23 -32.87
N GLU A 941 -16.17 -19.30 -33.02
CA GLU A 941 -16.30 -20.08 -34.25
C GLU A 941 -17.16 -19.40 -35.31
N GLN A 942 -18.28 -18.79 -34.93
CA GLN A 942 -19.21 -18.13 -35.85
C GLN A 942 -19.02 -16.61 -35.87
N GLY A 943 -18.77 -16.00 -34.72
CA GLY A 943 -18.63 -14.55 -34.54
C GLY A 943 -19.62 -13.99 -33.51
N SER A 944 -19.52 -12.68 -33.24
CA SER A 944 -20.54 -11.95 -32.48
C SER A 944 -21.88 -12.04 -33.23
N SER A 945 -22.92 -12.49 -32.55
CA SER A 945 -24.17 -12.96 -33.17
C SER A 945 -25.37 -12.35 -32.49
N LEU A 946 -26.45 -12.01 -33.22
CA LEU A 946 -27.68 -11.53 -32.59
C LEU A 946 -28.29 -12.61 -31.69
N ALA A 947 -28.77 -12.25 -30.51
CA ALA A 947 -29.39 -13.16 -29.56
C ALA A 947 -30.57 -12.51 -28.81
N ARG A 948 -31.38 -13.35 -28.13
CA ARG A 948 -32.49 -12.95 -27.25
C ARG A 948 -32.35 -13.64 -25.90
N ILE A 949 -32.61 -12.92 -24.80
CA ILE A 949 -32.95 -13.51 -23.50
C ILE A 949 -34.47 -13.42 -23.35
N SER A 950 -35.10 -14.55 -23.03
CA SER A 950 -36.53 -14.65 -22.71
C SER A 950 -36.72 -15.19 -21.29
N ILE A 951 -37.72 -14.69 -20.55
CA ILE A 951 -37.98 -15.08 -19.15
C ILE A 951 -39.47 -15.45 -18.95
N GLY A 952 -39.72 -16.69 -18.54
CA GLY A 952 -41.06 -17.24 -18.31
C GLY A 952 -41.22 -18.66 -18.86
N GLU A 953 -42.48 -19.08 -18.98
CA GLU A 953 -42.85 -20.16 -19.92
C GLU A 953 -42.94 -19.58 -21.33
N GLU A 954 -42.68 -20.41 -22.34
CA GLU A 954 -42.12 -19.94 -23.61
C GLU A 954 -43.20 -19.80 -24.70
N TYR A 955 -43.11 -18.72 -25.48
CA TYR A 955 -43.87 -18.43 -26.70
C TYR A 955 -45.34 -17.97 -26.53
N ASP A 956 -45.54 -16.65 -26.44
CA ASP A 956 -46.72 -16.02 -27.05
C ASP A 956 -46.36 -15.70 -28.51
N ALA A 957 -47.23 -16.07 -29.46
CA ALA A 957 -46.95 -15.95 -30.89
C ALA A 957 -47.04 -14.51 -31.40
N ASP A 958 -47.69 -13.62 -30.65
CA ASP A 958 -47.86 -12.21 -30.99
C ASP A 958 -46.68 -11.32 -30.48
N GLU A 959 -45.74 -11.85 -29.67
CA GLU A 959 -44.48 -11.16 -29.29
C GLU A 959 -43.35 -11.34 -30.34
N ASP A 960 -43.68 -11.05 -31.60
CA ASP A 960 -42.79 -11.10 -32.76
C ASP A 960 -41.80 -9.89 -32.79
N GLU A 961 -41.21 -9.58 -31.63
CA GLU A 961 -40.03 -8.70 -31.52
C GLU A 961 -38.85 -9.36 -32.24
N ALA A 962 -38.71 -9.03 -33.52
CA ALA A 962 -37.58 -9.38 -34.35
C ALA A 962 -36.27 -8.95 -33.67
N TYR A 963 -35.24 -9.82 -33.75
CA TYR A 963 -33.90 -9.55 -33.21
C TYR A 963 -33.40 -8.15 -33.61
N VAL A 964 -33.38 -7.23 -32.66
CA VAL A 964 -32.93 -5.85 -32.89
C VAL A 964 -31.43 -5.86 -33.07
N ASP A 965 -30.98 -5.44 -34.25
CA ASP A 965 -29.57 -5.30 -34.57
C ASP A 965 -29.03 -3.99 -33.97
N PRO A 966 -28.08 -4.02 -33.01
CA PRO A 966 -27.50 -2.81 -32.46
C PRO A 966 -26.54 -2.11 -33.43
N GLU A 967 -26.01 -2.81 -34.44
CA GLU A 967 -25.04 -2.26 -35.40
C GLU A 967 -25.72 -1.30 -36.38
N ALA A 968 -26.97 -1.59 -36.75
CA ALA A 968 -27.83 -0.73 -37.58
C ALA A 968 -28.29 0.57 -36.88
N ILE A 969 -27.83 0.85 -35.67
CA ILE A 969 -28.24 1.97 -34.83
C ILE A 969 -27.03 2.86 -34.53
N ASN A 970 -27.22 4.18 -34.57
CA ASN A 970 -26.22 5.12 -34.05
C ASN A 970 -26.22 5.09 -32.51
N LEU A 971 -25.56 4.08 -31.93
CA LEU A 971 -25.45 3.88 -30.49
C LEU A 971 -24.67 5.02 -29.79
N VAL A 972 -23.70 5.62 -30.48
CA VAL A 972 -22.96 6.81 -30.02
C VAL A 972 -23.92 7.97 -29.70
N ARG A 973 -24.88 8.30 -30.59
CA ARG A 973 -25.91 9.32 -30.34
C ARG A 973 -26.74 9.01 -29.09
N ARG A 974 -26.99 7.73 -28.80
CA ARG A 974 -27.75 7.31 -27.60
C ARG A 974 -26.96 7.56 -26.32
N VAL A 975 -25.67 7.16 -26.24
CA VAL A 975 -24.84 7.29 -25.01
C VAL A 975 -24.17 8.66 -24.81
N SER A 976 -23.97 9.44 -25.87
CA SER A 976 -23.37 10.78 -25.82
C SER A 976 -24.22 11.80 -25.05
N THR A 977 -23.59 12.69 -24.28
CA THR A 977 -24.27 13.81 -23.61
C THR A 977 -25.07 14.68 -24.59
N LYS A 978 -26.27 15.11 -24.20
CA LYS A 978 -27.17 15.93 -25.03
C LYS A 978 -26.89 17.44 -24.94
N ALA A 979 -26.10 17.85 -23.93
CA ALA A 979 -25.60 19.21 -23.74
C ALA A 979 -24.18 19.16 -23.14
N PRO A 980 -23.35 20.21 -23.31
CA PRO A 980 -22.02 20.23 -22.72
C PRO A 980 -22.02 20.19 -21.20
N PHE A 981 -21.01 19.53 -20.62
CA PHE A 981 -20.78 19.47 -19.17
C PHE A 981 -19.29 19.66 -18.87
N HIS A 982 -18.94 20.05 -17.65
CA HIS A 982 -17.58 20.46 -17.27
C HIS A 982 -17.12 19.79 -15.97
N VAL A 983 -15.92 19.20 -16.00
CA VAL A 983 -15.24 18.59 -14.86
C VAL A 983 -13.94 19.35 -14.61
N SER A 984 -13.87 20.05 -13.48
CA SER A 984 -12.73 20.93 -13.16
C SER A 984 -11.59 20.15 -12.49
N SER A 985 -10.36 20.46 -12.86
CA SER A 985 -9.17 20.04 -12.12
C SER A 985 -8.69 21.15 -11.18
N SER A 986 -8.24 20.78 -9.99
CA SER A 986 -7.57 21.65 -9.02
C SER A 986 -6.04 21.59 -9.11
N LEU A 987 -5.49 20.69 -9.93
CA LEU A 987 -4.07 20.32 -9.96
C LEU A 987 -3.25 21.04 -11.05
N GLY A 988 -3.94 21.73 -11.98
CA GLY A 988 -3.32 22.43 -13.10
C GLY A 988 -4.29 23.41 -13.75
N ASP A 989 -3.84 24.05 -14.82
CA ASP A 989 -4.59 25.11 -15.50
C ASP A 989 -4.81 24.83 -17.01
N MET A 990 -4.50 23.62 -17.47
CA MET A 990 -4.80 23.16 -18.84
C MET A 990 -6.30 22.95 -19.02
N HIS A 991 -6.80 23.26 -20.22
CA HIS A 991 -8.21 23.08 -20.59
C HIS A 991 -8.37 22.21 -21.84
N VAL A 992 -8.98 21.04 -21.69
CA VAL A 992 -9.19 20.06 -22.77
C VAL A 992 -10.66 20.02 -23.16
N ALA A 993 -10.93 20.06 -24.48
CA ALA A 993 -12.25 19.74 -25.02
C ALA A 993 -12.34 18.22 -25.28
N LEU A 994 -13.31 17.54 -24.67
CA LEU A 994 -13.56 16.12 -24.91
C LEU A 994 -14.82 15.93 -25.75
N ILE A 995 -14.73 15.14 -26.81
CA ILE A 995 -15.87 14.66 -27.59
C ILE A 995 -16.38 13.38 -26.94
N ASP A 996 -17.58 13.45 -26.36
CA ASP A 996 -18.23 12.35 -25.65
C ASP A 996 -18.92 11.43 -26.66
N CYS A 997 -18.25 10.35 -27.03
CA CYS A 997 -18.82 9.27 -27.84
C CYS A 997 -19.46 8.15 -26.98
N GLY A 998 -19.60 8.36 -25.67
CA GLY A 998 -19.83 7.30 -24.67
C GLY A 998 -18.68 7.21 -23.67
N VAL A 999 -18.18 8.34 -23.20
CA VAL A 999 -16.97 8.45 -22.37
C VAL A 999 -17.04 7.59 -21.10
N LYS A 1000 -15.93 6.97 -20.69
CA LYS A 1000 -15.85 6.34 -19.36
C LYS A 1000 -15.51 7.37 -18.30
N GLU A 1001 -16.08 7.24 -17.10
CA GLU A 1001 -15.70 8.08 -15.94
C GLU A 1001 -14.18 8.01 -15.70
N ASN A 1002 -13.53 6.87 -15.95
CA ASN A 1002 -12.08 6.75 -15.81
C ASN A 1002 -11.26 7.49 -16.90
N ILE A 1003 -11.80 7.80 -18.08
CA ILE A 1003 -11.14 8.72 -19.04
C ILE A 1003 -11.11 10.13 -18.46
N LEU A 1004 -12.25 10.60 -17.94
CA LEU A 1004 -12.37 11.92 -17.33
C LEU A 1004 -11.40 12.04 -16.15
N ARG A 1005 -11.42 11.05 -15.24
CA ARG A 1005 -10.48 10.92 -14.11
C ARG A 1005 -9.02 10.97 -14.56
N SER A 1006 -8.67 10.21 -15.59
CA SER A 1006 -7.29 10.15 -16.11
C SER A 1006 -6.78 11.49 -16.64
N LEU A 1007 -7.66 12.39 -17.09
CA LEU A 1007 -7.32 13.75 -17.52
C LEU A 1007 -7.27 14.74 -16.35
N VAL A 1008 -8.29 14.76 -15.49
CA VAL A 1008 -8.36 15.76 -14.39
C VAL A 1008 -7.33 15.51 -13.29
N ALA A 1009 -6.96 14.26 -13.03
CA ALA A 1009 -5.86 13.90 -12.12
C ALA A 1009 -4.48 14.35 -12.64
N ARG A 1010 -4.38 14.76 -13.91
CA ARG A 1010 -3.16 15.28 -14.55
C ARG A 1010 -3.17 16.80 -14.77
N GLY A 1011 -4.07 17.52 -14.07
CA GLY A 1011 -4.14 18.97 -14.13
C GLY A 1011 -4.91 19.55 -15.34
N ALA A 1012 -5.52 18.70 -16.17
CA ALA A 1012 -6.36 19.14 -17.28
C ALA A 1012 -7.83 19.21 -16.87
N SER A 1013 -8.40 20.42 -16.76
CA SER A 1013 -9.86 20.58 -16.66
C SER A 1013 -10.52 20.20 -17.99
N VAL A 1014 -11.66 19.51 -17.95
CA VAL A 1014 -12.28 18.93 -19.15
C VAL A 1014 -13.67 19.53 -19.37
N THR A 1015 -13.89 20.10 -20.55
CA THR A 1015 -15.25 20.42 -21.03
C THR A 1015 -15.66 19.39 -22.07
N CYS A 1016 -16.70 18.63 -21.77
CA CYS A 1016 -17.20 17.54 -22.60
C CYS A 1016 -18.35 18.04 -23.49
N PHE A 1017 -18.32 17.64 -24.76
CA PHE A 1017 -19.27 18.04 -25.81
C PHE A 1017 -19.98 16.83 -26.41
N PRO A 1018 -21.21 17.00 -26.94
CA PRO A 1018 -21.89 15.98 -27.74
C PRO A 1018 -21.03 15.48 -28.91
N PHE A 1019 -21.21 14.22 -29.30
CA PHE A 1019 -20.40 13.54 -30.33
C PHE A 1019 -20.38 14.26 -31.69
N ASP A 1020 -21.47 14.95 -32.07
CA ASP A 1020 -21.65 15.66 -33.34
C ASP A 1020 -21.23 17.15 -33.27
N TYR A 1021 -20.73 17.61 -32.12
CA TYR A 1021 -20.41 19.02 -31.88
C TYR A 1021 -19.31 19.54 -32.83
N PRO A 1022 -19.45 20.75 -33.42
CA PRO A 1022 -18.53 21.29 -34.43
C PRO A 1022 -17.22 21.83 -33.81
N ILE A 1023 -16.44 20.95 -33.18
CA ILE A 1023 -15.28 21.27 -32.36
C ILE A 1023 -14.22 22.12 -33.08
N HIS A 1024 -14.03 21.93 -34.39
CA HIS A 1024 -13.13 22.75 -35.22
C HIS A 1024 -13.40 24.26 -35.14
N LYS A 1025 -14.64 24.68 -34.81
CA LYS A 1025 -15.00 26.10 -34.66
C LYS A 1025 -14.56 26.72 -33.33
N VAL A 1026 -14.36 25.91 -32.28
CA VAL A 1026 -14.08 26.39 -30.91
C VAL A 1026 -12.79 25.86 -30.31
N ALA A 1027 -12.09 24.91 -30.97
CA ALA A 1027 -10.87 24.29 -30.47
C ALA A 1027 -9.74 25.29 -30.14
N HIS A 1028 -9.80 26.51 -30.67
CA HIS A 1028 -8.90 27.62 -30.35
C HIS A 1028 -9.15 28.27 -28.96
N HIS A 1029 -10.08 27.73 -28.16
CA HIS A 1029 -10.32 28.04 -26.75
C HIS A 1029 -9.81 26.92 -25.81
N PHE A 1030 -9.06 25.96 -26.34
CA PHE A 1030 -8.62 24.75 -25.63
C PHE A 1030 -7.15 24.44 -25.94
N ASP A 1031 -6.48 23.86 -24.97
CA ASP A 1031 -5.07 23.46 -25.05
C ASP A 1031 -4.91 22.04 -25.65
N GLY A 1032 -6.00 21.28 -25.71
CA GLY A 1032 -6.06 19.91 -26.24
C GLY A 1032 -7.47 19.49 -26.66
N VAL A 1033 -7.57 18.55 -27.60
CA VAL A 1033 -8.82 17.88 -27.96
C VAL A 1033 -8.72 16.37 -27.70
N PHE A 1034 -9.73 15.79 -27.06
CA PHE A 1034 -9.80 14.36 -26.75
C PHE A 1034 -11.05 13.73 -27.36
N ILE A 1035 -11.00 12.49 -27.82
CA ILE A 1035 -12.15 11.73 -28.32
C ILE A 1035 -12.25 10.42 -27.55
N SER A 1036 -13.39 10.18 -26.89
CA SER A 1036 -13.57 9.03 -26.01
C SER A 1036 -13.80 7.71 -26.76
N ASN A 1037 -13.84 6.63 -25.99
CA ASN A 1037 -14.50 5.39 -26.38
C ASN A 1037 -15.99 5.60 -26.73
N GLY A 1038 -16.61 4.58 -27.32
CA GLY A 1038 -18.02 4.57 -27.68
C GLY A 1038 -18.45 3.23 -28.32
N PRO A 1039 -19.76 2.92 -28.34
CA PRO A 1039 -20.33 1.70 -28.90
C PRO A 1039 -20.67 1.79 -30.40
N GLY A 1040 -20.82 0.64 -31.05
CA GLY A 1040 -21.41 0.50 -32.38
C GLY A 1040 -20.46 0.79 -33.55
N ASP A 1041 -21.05 0.95 -34.75
CA ASP A 1041 -20.30 1.18 -35.99
C ASP A 1041 -19.80 2.64 -36.09
N PRO A 1042 -18.50 2.89 -36.31
CA PRO A 1042 -17.95 4.25 -36.40
C PRO A 1042 -18.44 5.01 -37.64
N THR A 1043 -18.90 4.34 -38.71
CA THR A 1043 -19.40 4.98 -39.93
C THR A 1043 -20.71 5.74 -39.71
N HIS A 1044 -21.46 5.46 -38.64
CA HIS A 1044 -22.63 6.25 -38.25
C HIS A 1044 -22.28 7.66 -37.74
N CYS A 1045 -21.02 7.94 -37.43
CA CYS A 1045 -20.56 9.21 -36.85
C CYS A 1045 -20.03 10.21 -37.89
N ASN A 1046 -20.62 10.24 -39.10
CA ASN A 1046 -20.18 11.10 -40.22
C ASN A 1046 -19.99 12.59 -39.86
N ALA A 1047 -20.85 13.15 -38.99
CA ALA A 1047 -20.70 14.52 -38.50
C ALA A 1047 -19.41 14.71 -37.68
N THR A 1048 -19.10 13.77 -36.78
CA THR A 1048 -17.87 13.75 -35.99
C THR A 1048 -16.64 13.60 -36.88
N VAL A 1049 -16.68 12.69 -37.86
CA VAL A 1049 -15.61 12.47 -38.85
C VAL A 1049 -15.32 13.75 -39.65
N TYR A 1050 -16.37 14.44 -40.14
CA TYR A 1050 -16.23 15.74 -40.81
C TYR A 1050 -15.62 16.80 -39.87
N ASN A 1051 -16.10 16.88 -38.63
CA ASN A 1051 -15.63 17.86 -37.64
C ASN A 1051 -14.17 17.64 -37.25
N LEU A 1052 -13.73 16.38 -37.11
CA LEU A 1052 -12.35 16.01 -36.82
C LEU A 1052 -11.44 16.25 -38.02
N ARG A 1053 -11.88 15.93 -39.24
CA ARG A 1053 -11.11 16.24 -40.46
C ARG A 1053 -10.88 17.75 -40.59
N LYS A 1054 -11.93 18.56 -40.40
CA LYS A 1054 -11.81 20.03 -40.42
C LYS A 1054 -10.92 20.57 -39.28
N LEU A 1055 -10.96 19.96 -38.09
CA LEU A 1055 -10.04 20.31 -37.00
C LEU A 1055 -8.57 20.01 -37.39
N MET A 1056 -8.31 18.85 -37.99
CA MET A 1056 -6.98 18.46 -38.44
C MET A 1056 -6.49 19.28 -39.66
N GLU A 1057 -7.38 19.83 -40.48
CA GLU A 1057 -7.03 20.81 -41.52
C GLU A 1057 -6.70 22.20 -40.93
N SER A 1058 -7.39 22.63 -39.86
CA SER A 1058 -7.39 24.05 -39.43
C SER A 1058 -6.67 24.38 -38.13
N SER A 1059 -6.19 23.39 -37.35
CA SER A 1059 -5.54 23.61 -36.05
C SER A 1059 -4.32 22.72 -35.84
N GLN A 1060 -3.38 23.17 -35.00
CA GLN A 1060 -2.23 22.39 -34.52
C GLN A 1060 -2.37 21.95 -33.06
N VAL A 1061 -3.58 22.07 -32.48
CA VAL A 1061 -3.90 21.56 -31.14
C VAL A 1061 -3.62 20.05 -31.05
N PRO A 1062 -3.03 19.54 -29.95
CA PRO A 1062 -2.86 18.12 -29.69
C PRO A 1062 -4.18 17.35 -29.67
N ILE A 1063 -4.18 16.14 -30.23
CA ILE A 1063 -5.38 15.30 -30.30
C ILE A 1063 -5.07 13.86 -29.85
N MET A 1064 -5.88 13.32 -28.94
CA MET A 1064 -5.85 11.90 -28.57
C MET A 1064 -7.23 11.25 -28.73
N GLY A 1065 -7.27 10.03 -29.28
CA GLY A 1065 -8.48 9.21 -29.38
C GLY A 1065 -8.32 7.83 -28.74
N ILE A 1066 -9.35 7.37 -28.02
CA ILE A 1066 -9.42 6.01 -27.43
C ILE A 1066 -10.57 5.22 -28.07
N CYS A 1067 -10.31 3.98 -28.49
CA CYS A 1067 -11.31 3.03 -29.02
C CYS A 1067 -12.14 3.62 -30.19
N MET A 1068 -13.41 4.00 -29.99
CA MET A 1068 -14.18 4.76 -30.98
C MET A 1068 -13.43 6.02 -31.45
N GLY A 1069 -12.81 6.78 -30.55
CA GLY A 1069 -12.00 7.95 -30.90
C GLY A 1069 -10.77 7.64 -31.76
N HIS A 1070 -10.23 6.42 -31.69
CA HIS A 1070 -9.18 5.96 -32.60
C HIS A 1070 -9.75 5.73 -34.01
N GLN A 1071 -10.88 5.04 -34.12
CA GLN A 1071 -11.56 4.74 -35.39
C GLN A 1071 -12.03 6.03 -36.09
N LEU A 1072 -12.60 6.98 -35.34
CA LEU A 1072 -13.07 8.27 -35.89
C LEU A 1072 -11.91 9.16 -36.38
N LEU A 1073 -10.73 9.09 -35.75
CA LEU A 1073 -9.53 9.77 -36.25
C LEU A 1073 -9.02 9.13 -37.55
N ALA A 1074 -9.07 7.79 -37.66
CA ALA A 1074 -8.67 7.08 -38.88
C ALA A 1074 -9.59 7.41 -40.07
N LEU A 1075 -10.92 7.37 -39.86
CA LEU A 1075 -11.91 7.80 -40.85
C LEU A 1075 -11.75 9.29 -41.21
N ALA A 1076 -11.38 10.14 -40.23
CA ALA A 1076 -11.12 11.56 -40.48
C ALA A 1076 -9.85 11.78 -41.31
N ALA A 1077 -8.79 10.99 -41.09
CA ALA A 1077 -7.58 11.00 -41.92
C ALA A 1077 -7.82 10.45 -43.35
N GLY A 1078 -8.73 9.49 -43.50
CA GLY A 1078 -9.13 8.92 -44.80
C GLY A 1078 -8.97 7.41 -44.94
N ALA A 1079 -8.56 6.72 -43.87
CA ALA A 1079 -8.55 5.27 -43.79
C ALA A 1079 -9.97 4.69 -43.63
N THR A 1080 -10.10 3.37 -43.73
CA THR A 1080 -11.35 2.62 -43.52
C THR A 1080 -11.31 1.78 -42.23
N THR A 1081 -12.48 1.31 -41.81
CA THR A 1081 -12.67 0.43 -40.65
C THR A 1081 -13.35 -0.87 -41.05
N ILE A 1082 -12.97 -1.97 -40.40
CA ILE A 1082 -13.50 -3.31 -40.63
C ILE A 1082 -14.13 -3.88 -39.35
N LYS A 1083 -15.28 -4.56 -39.47
CA LYS A 1083 -15.88 -5.33 -38.36
C LYS A 1083 -14.99 -6.53 -38.04
N LEU A 1084 -14.64 -6.70 -36.78
CA LEU A 1084 -13.93 -7.88 -36.28
C LEU A 1084 -14.91 -9.02 -36.02
N LYS A 1085 -14.53 -10.25 -36.38
CA LYS A 1085 -15.40 -11.44 -36.33
C LYS A 1085 -16.17 -11.60 -35.02
N TYR A 1086 -15.49 -11.47 -33.88
CA TYR A 1086 -16.12 -11.51 -32.54
C TYR A 1086 -15.76 -10.31 -31.65
N GLY A 1087 -14.89 -9.41 -32.13
CA GLY A 1087 -14.37 -8.26 -31.39
C GLY A 1087 -13.43 -8.63 -30.24
N ASN A 1088 -12.46 -7.77 -29.95
CA ASN A 1088 -11.59 -7.96 -28.80
C ASN A 1088 -12.26 -7.37 -27.56
N ARG A 1089 -12.87 -8.25 -26.77
CA ARG A 1089 -13.59 -7.96 -25.52
C ARG A 1089 -12.94 -8.74 -24.38
N ALA A 1090 -11.79 -8.25 -23.94
CA ALA A 1090 -10.85 -9.02 -23.15
C ALA A 1090 -9.84 -8.15 -22.38
N HIS A 1091 -9.40 -8.63 -21.23
CA HIS A 1091 -8.23 -8.11 -20.52
C HIS A 1091 -7.00 -8.98 -20.82
N ASN A 1092 -5.82 -8.39 -20.66
CA ASN A 1092 -4.50 -9.00 -20.93
C ASN A 1092 -4.22 -9.31 -22.43
N ILE A 1093 -4.68 -8.46 -23.34
CA ILE A 1093 -4.36 -8.58 -24.78
C ILE A 1093 -3.01 -7.91 -25.09
N PRO A 1094 -2.04 -8.61 -25.70
CA PRO A 1094 -0.73 -8.06 -26.03
C PRO A 1094 -0.77 -7.12 -27.24
N ALA A 1095 -0.37 -5.86 -27.06
CA ALA A 1095 -0.22 -4.87 -28.11
C ALA A 1095 1.26 -4.42 -28.22
N LEU A 1096 1.87 -4.59 -29.39
CA LEU A 1096 3.26 -4.21 -29.66
C LEU A 1096 3.36 -2.74 -30.08
N ASP A 1097 4.06 -1.93 -29.30
CA ASP A 1097 4.49 -0.57 -29.69
C ASP A 1097 5.56 -0.66 -30.78
N LEU A 1098 5.17 -0.33 -32.02
CA LEU A 1098 6.06 -0.36 -33.18
C LEU A 1098 7.14 0.73 -33.16
N THR A 1099 7.02 1.74 -32.28
CA THR A 1099 8.01 2.81 -32.12
C THR A 1099 9.08 2.50 -31.06
N THR A 1100 8.83 1.56 -30.15
CA THR A 1100 9.79 1.17 -29.09
C THR A 1100 10.13 -0.32 -29.03
N GLY A 1101 9.42 -1.17 -29.78
CA GLY A 1101 9.58 -2.63 -29.76
C GLY A 1101 9.03 -3.30 -28.50
N LYS A 1102 8.29 -2.57 -27.66
CA LYS A 1102 7.74 -3.09 -26.39
C LYS A 1102 6.36 -3.69 -26.57
N CYS A 1103 6.14 -4.88 -26.03
CA CYS A 1103 4.80 -5.42 -25.88
C CYS A 1103 4.17 -4.86 -24.59
N HIS A 1104 3.00 -4.25 -24.72
CA HIS A 1104 2.16 -3.78 -23.61
C HIS A 1104 0.99 -4.73 -23.42
N ILE A 1105 0.63 -5.00 -22.18
CA ILE A 1105 -0.53 -5.82 -21.82
C ILE A 1105 -1.72 -4.87 -21.67
N THR A 1106 -2.80 -5.09 -22.43
CA THR A 1106 -3.89 -4.11 -22.61
C THR A 1106 -5.27 -4.69 -22.33
N SER A 1107 -6.27 -3.80 -22.25
CA SER A 1107 -7.70 -4.16 -22.17
C SER A 1107 -8.43 -3.63 -23.38
N GLN A 1108 -9.28 -4.44 -24.00
CA GLN A 1108 -9.99 -4.13 -25.25
C GLN A 1108 -11.49 -4.45 -25.06
N ASN A 1109 -12.38 -3.62 -25.62
CA ASN A 1109 -13.83 -3.87 -25.65
C ASN A 1109 -14.48 -3.63 -27.03
N HIS A 1110 -13.67 -3.63 -28.09
CA HIS A 1110 -14.05 -3.14 -29.41
C HIS A 1110 -14.55 -4.24 -30.37
N GLY A 1111 -15.43 -3.86 -31.29
CA GLY A 1111 -15.98 -4.73 -32.34
C GLY A 1111 -15.43 -4.46 -33.74
N TYR A 1112 -14.57 -3.44 -33.90
CA TYR A 1112 -14.05 -2.95 -35.18
C TYR A 1112 -12.59 -2.56 -35.03
N ALA A 1113 -11.83 -2.65 -36.11
CA ALA A 1113 -10.44 -2.15 -36.21
C ALA A 1113 -10.26 -1.30 -37.47
N VAL A 1114 -9.16 -0.55 -37.54
CA VAL A 1114 -8.74 0.21 -38.74
C VAL A 1114 -8.02 -0.72 -39.71
N ASP A 1115 -8.33 -0.64 -41.02
CA ASP A 1115 -7.50 -1.29 -42.05
C ASP A 1115 -6.27 -0.42 -42.33
N SER A 1116 -5.15 -0.75 -41.70
CA SER A 1116 -3.90 0.03 -41.79
C SER A 1116 -3.33 0.13 -43.21
N LYS A 1117 -3.74 -0.73 -44.14
CA LYS A 1117 -3.39 -0.63 -45.58
C LYS A 1117 -4.00 0.58 -46.28
N THR A 1118 -5.00 1.20 -45.66
CA THR A 1118 -5.70 2.39 -46.18
C THR A 1118 -5.22 3.70 -45.54
N LEU A 1119 -4.22 3.65 -44.64
CA LEU A 1119 -3.65 4.85 -44.02
C LEU A 1119 -2.90 5.70 -45.05
N PRO A 1120 -3.14 7.03 -45.11
CA PRO A 1120 -2.32 7.94 -45.89
C PRO A 1120 -0.94 8.14 -45.25
N SER A 1121 0.05 8.54 -46.06
CA SER A 1121 1.48 8.53 -45.70
C SER A 1121 1.91 9.54 -44.64
N ASP A 1122 1.04 10.46 -44.23
CA ASP A 1122 1.23 11.32 -43.06
C ASP A 1122 0.97 10.60 -41.73
N TRP A 1123 0.47 9.36 -41.75
CA TRP A 1123 0.23 8.50 -40.59
C TRP A 1123 1.07 7.22 -40.63
N ARG A 1124 1.21 6.60 -39.46
CA ARG A 1124 1.73 5.24 -39.31
C ARG A 1124 1.01 4.52 -38.18
N GLU A 1125 1.08 3.20 -38.22
CA GLU A 1125 0.70 2.34 -37.10
C GLU A 1125 1.57 2.66 -35.87
N TYR A 1126 0.96 2.71 -34.69
CA TYR A 1126 1.63 2.90 -33.41
C TYR A 1126 1.64 1.59 -32.61
N PHE A 1127 0.49 0.91 -32.53
CA PHE A 1127 0.36 -0.39 -31.87
C PHE A 1127 -0.28 -1.42 -32.80
N VAL A 1128 0.11 -2.70 -32.66
CA VAL A 1128 -0.50 -3.85 -33.33
C VAL A 1128 -0.75 -4.98 -32.33
N ASN A 1129 -1.92 -5.62 -32.41
CA ASN A 1129 -2.28 -6.77 -31.56
C ASN A 1129 -1.50 -8.02 -31.97
N LEU A 1130 -0.80 -8.66 -31.03
CA LEU A 1130 -0.02 -9.85 -31.35
C LEU A 1130 -0.87 -11.12 -31.56
N ASN A 1131 -2.14 -11.13 -31.16
CA ASN A 1131 -3.01 -12.30 -31.29
C ASN A 1131 -3.65 -12.46 -32.67
N ASP A 1132 -4.12 -11.36 -33.27
CA ASP A 1132 -4.92 -11.34 -34.52
C ASP A 1132 -4.38 -10.35 -35.58
N GLN A 1133 -3.34 -9.58 -35.25
CA GLN A 1133 -2.75 -8.53 -36.09
C GLN A 1133 -3.70 -7.35 -36.39
N SER A 1134 -4.70 -7.07 -35.53
CA SER A 1134 -5.45 -5.82 -35.60
C SER A 1134 -4.54 -4.61 -35.40
N ASN A 1135 -4.81 -3.52 -36.12
CA ASN A 1135 -4.23 -2.23 -35.76
C ASN A 1135 -4.81 -1.78 -34.42
N GLU A 1136 -3.94 -1.50 -33.45
CA GLU A 1136 -4.32 -1.15 -32.08
C GLU A 1136 -4.00 0.30 -31.71
N GLY A 1137 -3.54 1.10 -32.67
CA GLY A 1137 -3.20 2.50 -32.45
C GLY A 1137 -2.54 3.16 -33.66
N LEU A 1138 -2.73 4.47 -33.80
CA LEU A 1138 -2.13 5.29 -34.85
C LEU A 1138 -1.30 6.43 -34.26
N ILE A 1139 -0.34 6.93 -35.03
CA ILE A 1139 0.37 8.16 -34.72
C ILE A 1139 0.68 8.92 -36.00
N HIS A 1140 0.41 10.22 -35.99
CA HIS A 1140 0.76 11.12 -37.09
C HIS A 1140 2.28 11.31 -37.12
N THR A 1141 2.87 11.31 -38.31
CA THR A 1141 4.32 11.41 -38.54
C THR A 1141 4.98 12.67 -37.97
N THR A 1142 4.30 13.82 -38.01
CA THR A 1142 4.88 15.15 -37.71
C THR A 1142 4.12 15.97 -36.66
N ARG A 1143 2.87 15.61 -36.34
CA ARG A 1143 1.96 16.41 -35.50
C ARG A 1143 1.64 15.70 -34.17
N PRO A 1144 1.25 16.44 -33.12
CA PRO A 1144 0.92 15.88 -31.79
C PRO A 1144 -0.45 15.18 -31.78
N ILE A 1145 -0.64 14.21 -32.68
CA ILE A 1145 -1.88 13.46 -32.86
C ILE A 1145 -1.57 11.96 -32.81
N PHE A 1146 -2.20 11.24 -31.88
CA PHE A 1146 -2.08 9.78 -31.76
C PHE A 1146 -3.34 9.16 -31.16
N SER A 1147 -3.47 7.85 -31.24
CA SER A 1147 -4.65 7.14 -30.75
C SER A 1147 -4.33 5.69 -30.35
N ALA A 1148 -5.18 5.12 -29.50
CA ALA A 1148 -5.16 3.71 -29.11
C ALA A 1148 -6.55 3.11 -29.29
N GLN A 1149 -6.63 1.89 -29.84
CA GLN A 1149 -7.87 1.15 -30.06
C GLN A 1149 -8.27 0.36 -28.79
N PHE A 1150 -7.29 -0.03 -27.99
CA PHE A 1150 -7.44 -0.51 -26.61
C PHE A 1150 -7.72 0.63 -25.62
N HIS A 1151 -7.86 0.27 -24.33
CA HIS A 1151 -8.21 1.16 -23.23
C HIS A 1151 -7.04 1.37 -22.25
N PRO A 1152 -6.26 2.48 -22.38
CA PRO A 1152 -5.29 2.91 -21.37
C PRO A 1152 -5.91 3.26 -20.01
N GLU A 1153 -7.23 3.48 -19.95
CA GLU A 1153 -8.02 3.80 -18.76
C GLU A 1153 -8.60 2.57 -18.04
N ALA A 1154 -8.18 1.34 -18.40
CA ALA A 1154 -8.82 0.12 -17.95
C ALA A 1154 -9.03 0.01 -16.44
N LYS A 1155 -10.19 -0.47 -16.01
CA LYS A 1155 -10.53 -0.68 -14.59
C LYS A 1155 -10.88 -2.16 -14.39
N GLY A 1156 -10.12 -2.83 -13.52
CA GLY A 1156 -10.08 -4.30 -13.44
C GLY A 1156 -9.20 -4.97 -14.51
N GLY A 1157 -8.40 -4.20 -15.25
CA GLY A 1157 -7.45 -4.68 -16.26
C GLY A 1157 -6.04 -4.12 -16.06
N PRO A 1158 -5.07 -4.50 -16.91
CA PRO A 1158 -3.69 -4.01 -16.89
C PRO A 1158 -3.59 -2.49 -17.10
N MET A 1159 -2.66 -1.85 -16.40
CA MET A 1159 -2.45 -0.39 -16.39
C MET A 1159 -1.19 0.05 -17.18
N ASP A 1160 -0.50 -0.91 -17.81
CA ASP A 1160 0.81 -0.81 -18.48
C ASP A 1160 0.88 0.20 -19.65
N SER A 1161 -0.25 0.80 -20.02
CA SER A 1161 -0.40 1.78 -21.08
C SER A 1161 -0.94 3.15 -20.62
N ALA A 1162 -1.20 3.34 -19.32
CA ALA A 1162 -1.69 4.60 -18.76
C ALA A 1162 -0.77 5.81 -19.04
N TYR A 1163 0.51 5.57 -19.33
CA TYR A 1163 1.48 6.59 -19.77
C TYR A 1163 1.07 7.32 -21.06
N LEU A 1164 0.13 6.78 -21.84
CA LEU A 1164 -0.42 7.46 -23.01
C LEU A 1164 -1.21 8.73 -22.63
N PHE A 1165 -1.81 8.77 -21.43
CA PHE A 1165 -2.38 10.01 -20.89
C PHE A 1165 -1.29 11.01 -20.49
N ASP A 1166 -0.17 10.55 -19.91
CA ASP A 1166 0.98 11.42 -19.60
C ASP A 1166 1.53 12.06 -20.88
N LYS A 1167 1.75 11.23 -21.92
CA LYS A 1167 2.21 11.66 -23.25
C LYS A 1167 1.27 12.68 -23.91
N TYR A 1168 -0.05 12.51 -23.75
CA TYR A 1168 -1.02 13.47 -24.26
C TYR A 1168 -0.96 14.80 -23.49
N VAL A 1169 -0.96 14.75 -22.15
CA VAL A 1169 -0.91 15.96 -21.31
C VAL A 1169 0.41 16.72 -21.48
N GLU A 1170 1.53 16.02 -21.62
CA GLU A 1170 2.80 16.62 -22.06
C GLU A 1170 2.68 17.37 -23.40
N SER A 1171 1.90 16.85 -24.35
CA SER A 1171 1.70 17.49 -25.65
C SER A 1171 0.80 18.72 -25.54
N VAL A 1172 -0.24 18.64 -24.72
CA VAL A 1172 -1.14 19.75 -24.35
C VAL A 1172 -0.35 20.89 -23.70
N GLN A 1173 0.50 20.60 -22.71
CA GLN A 1173 1.34 21.60 -22.07
C GLN A 1173 2.30 22.26 -23.08
N LYS A 1174 3.01 21.46 -23.90
CA LYS A 1174 3.93 22.00 -24.93
C LYS A 1174 3.22 22.89 -25.95
N TYR A 1175 1.98 22.57 -26.31
CA TYR A 1175 1.16 23.43 -27.18
C TYR A 1175 0.74 24.73 -26.48
N LYS A 1176 0.27 24.64 -25.22
CA LYS A 1176 -0.11 25.80 -24.40
C LYS A 1176 1.07 26.75 -24.19
N ASP A 1177 2.24 26.22 -23.83
CA ASP A 1177 3.49 26.98 -23.67
C ASP A 1177 3.80 27.77 -24.95
N GLN A 1178 3.75 27.10 -26.11
CA GLN A 1178 3.94 27.74 -27.41
C GLN A 1178 2.89 28.84 -27.70
N GLN A 1179 1.60 28.59 -27.45
CA GLN A 1179 0.55 29.60 -27.63
C GLN A 1179 0.76 30.83 -26.73
N SER A 1180 1.29 30.64 -25.51
CA SER A 1180 1.59 31.73 -24.57
C SER A 1180 2.72 32.65 -25.05
N MET A 1181 3.66 32.13 -25.86
CA MET A 1181 4.74 32.93 -26.46
C MET A 1181 4.26 33.85 -27.59
N PHE A 1182 3.11 33.55 -28.20
CA PHE A 1182 2.56 34.32 -29.34
C PHE A 1182 1.23 35.04 -29.03
N THR A 1183 0.53 34.66 -27.96
CA THR A 1183 -0.77 35.23 -27.58
C THR A 1183 -0.92 35.37 -26.06
N SER A 1184 -1.57 36.43 -25.61
CA SER A 1184 -1.94 36.64 -24.20
C SER A 1184 -3.30 36.04 -23.83
N LYS A 1185 -3.75 35.01 -24.55
CA LYS A 1185 -5.03 34.34 -24.30
C LYS A 1185 -4.87 33.24 -23.26
N ASP A 1186 -5.57 33.38 -22.14
CA ASP A 1186 -5.84 32.26 -21.25
C ASP A 1186 -7.02 31.43 -21.80
N ASN A 1187 -6.81 30.12 -21.99
CA ASN A 1187 -7.83 29.17 -22.43
C ASN A 1187 -8.66 28.61 -21.25
N LYS A 1188 -8.29 28.90 -20.00
CA LYS A 1188 -9.00 28.46 -18.81
C LYS A 1188 -10.47 28.90 -18.86
N PRO A 1189 -11.44 28.00 -18.57
CA PRO A 1189 -12.84 28.36 -18.58
C PRO A 1189 -13.09 29.39 -17.48
N SER A 1190 -13.81 30.47 -17.80
CA SER A 1190 -14.15 31.48 -16.79
C SER A 1190 -15.00 30.84 -15.68
N PRO A 1191 -14.85 31.24 -14.40
CA PRO A 1191 -15.61 30.63 -13.31
C PRO A 1191 -17.12 30.63 -13.55
N LEU A 1192 -17.65 31.73 -14.10
CA LEU A 1192 -19.05 31.86 -14.50
C LEU A 1192 -19.47 30.82 -15.56
N LEU A 1193 -18.63 30.53 -16.55
CA LEU A 1193 -18.92 29.49 -17.55
C LEU A 1193 -18.83 28.09 -16.95
N ALA A 1194 -17.83 27.85 -16.10
CA ALA A 1194 -17.65 26.58 -15.41
C ALA A 1194 -18.84 26.26 -14.48
N ASP A 1195 -19.45 27.26 -13.85
CA ASP A 1195 -20.61 27.11 -12.97
C ASP A 1195 -21.96 27.10 -13.68
N LEU A 1196 -22.04 27.64 -14.90
CA LEU A 1196 -23.23 27.54 -15.76
C LEU A 1196 -23.39 26.17 -16.45
N LEU A 1197 -22.30 25.42 -16.60
CA LEU A 1197 -22.32 24.09 -17.19
C LEU A 1197 -22.68 23.01 -16.16
N SER A 1198 -23.34 21.95 -16.62
CA SER A 1198 -23.56 20.74 -15.81
C SER A 1198 -22.21 20.17 -15.34
N LYS A 1199 -22.18 19.53 -14.17
CA LYS A 1199 -21.00 18.79 -13.69
C LYS A 1199 -21.05 17.29 -14.07
N GLU A 1200 -22.13 16.85 -14.74
CA GLU A 1200 -22.33 15.46 -15.18
C GLU A 1200 -23.04 15.36 -16.55
N ARG A 1201 -23.00 14.17 -17.17
CA ARG A 1201 -23.61 13.90 -18.48
C ARG A 1201 -25.12 14.13 -18.51
N VAL A 1202 -25.57 14.92 -19.48
CA VAL A 1202 -26.97 15.34 -19.60
C VAL A 1202 -27.73 14.40 -20.55
N GLY A 1203 -28.81 13.78 -20.08
CA GLY A 1203 -29.76 13.06 -20.94
C GLY A 1203 -29.28 11.73 -21.52
N VAL A 1204 -28.51 10.94 -20.75
CA VAL A 1204 -27.89 9.67 -21.19
C VAL A 1204 -28.50 8.39 -20.58
N HIS A 1205 -29.73 8.46 -20.05
CA HIS A 1205 -30.38 7.32 -19.37
C HIS A 1205 -30.75 6.19 -20.36
N PRO A 1206 -30.43 4.90 -20.07
CA PRO A 1206 -30.64 3.73 -20.96
C PRO A 1206 -32.04 3.44 -21.54
N SER A 1207 -33.05 4.23 -21.20
CA SER A 1207 -34.47 4.09 -21.55
C SER A 1207 -35.01 5.21 -22.45
N LEU A 1208 -34.23 6.27 -22.69
CA LEU A 1208 -34.63 7.39 -23.52
C LEU A 1208 -34.76 6.92 -24.97
N THR A 1209 -35.94 7.09 -25.55
CA THR A 1209 -36.21 6.87 -26.98
C THR A 1209 -35.61 8.01 -27.81
N GLU A 1210 -35.51 7.81 -29.13
CA GLU A 1210 -34.91 8.79 -30.05
C GLU A 1210 -35.74 10.07 -30.21
N GLU A 1211 -37.01 10.06 -29.79
CA GLU A 1211 -37.87 11.23 -29.70
C GLU A 1211 -37.43 12.23 -28.61
N PHE A 1212 -36.50 11.85 -27.73
CA PHE A 1212 -36.03 12.70 -26.64
C PHE A 1212 -34.97 13.73 -27.08
N ASP A 1213 -35.30 14.51 -28.12
CA ASP A 1213 -34.49 15.61 -28.64
C ASP A 1213 -34.55 16.82 -27.67
N GLY A 1214 -33.84 16.68 -26.55
CA GLY A 1214 -33.72 17.64 -25.45
C GLY A 1214 -32.91 18.90 -25.81
N HIS A 1215 -33.10 19.45 -27.01
CA HIS A 1215 -32.35 20.59 -27.53
C HIS A 1215 -32.83 21.94 -26.95
N ALA A 1216 -32.22 22.37 -25.84
CA ALA A 1216 -32.13 23.76 -25.42
C ALA A 1216 -30.89 23.94 -24.52
N ALA A 1217 -29.94 24.87 -24.75
CA ALA A 1217 -29.78 25.80 -25.87
C ALA A 1217 -28.30 25.82 -26.31
N GLY A 1218 -28.03 26.19 -27.57
CA GLY A 1218 -26.65 26.24 -28.09
C GLY A 1218 -26.47 26.04 -29.60
N ARG A 1219 -27.51 25.61 -30.34
CA ARG A 1219 -27.48 25.65 -31.82
C ARG A 1219 -27.49 27.11 -32.28
N ILE A 1220 -26.33 27.64 -32.67
CA ILE A 1220 -26.26 28.79 -33.57
C ILE A 1220 -26.71 28.29 -34.95
N VAL A 1221 -27.98 28.53 -35.29
CA VAL A 1221 -28.51 28.27 -36.63
C VAL A 1221 -28.02 29.39 -37.56
N PRO A 1222 -27.30 29.09 -38.65
CA PRO A 1222 -26.88 30.10 -39.60
C PRO A 1222 -28.05 30.44 -40.54
N GLU A 1223 -28.92 31.34 -40.11
CA GLU A 1223 -30.05 31.80 -40.94
C GLU A 1223 -29.54 32.77 -42.02
N VAL A 1224 -29.33 32.25 -43.23
CA VAL A 1224 -28.85 33.00 -44.39
C VAL A 1224 -30.02 33.64 -45.11
N VAL A 1225 -30.27 34.93 -44.83
CA VAL A 1225 -31.22 35.76 -45.60
C VAL A 1225 -30.49 36.39 -46.78
N VAL A 1226 -30.82 35.99 -48.01
CA VAL A 1226 -30.26 36.57 -49.25
C VAL A 1226 -31.23 37.60 -49.83
N GLY A 1227 -30.80 38.85 -49.88
CA GLY A 1227 -31.47 39.93 -50.61
C GLY A 1227 -31.09 41.31 -50.09
N SER A 1228 -30.61 42.27 -50.90
CA SER A 1228 -30.30 42.20 -52.34
C SER A 1228 -29.37 43.37 -52.77
N VAL A 1229 -28.82 43.29 -53.99
CA VAL A 1229 -28.07 44.34 -54.73
C VAL A 1229 -26.67 44.70 -54.16
N GLY A 1230 -25.60 44.57 -54.98
CA GLY A 1230 -24.29 45.12 -54.61
C GLY A 1230 -23.00 44.54 -55.23
N THR A 1231 -23.01 43.85 -56.37
CA THR A 1231 -21.75 43.46 -57.06
C THR A 1231 -21.14 44.62 -57.86
N PRO A 1232 -19.79 44.71 -57.89
CA PRO A 1232 -19.09 44.33 -59.12
C PRO A 1232 -17.85 43.43 -58.87
N PRO A 1233 -17.37 42.67 -59.89
CA PRO A 1233 -16.30 41.67 -59.73
C PRO A 1233 -14.90 42.14 -60.18
N PRO A 1234 -13.85 41.54 -59.59
CA PRO A 1234 -12.73 40.96 -60.35
C PRO A 1234 -12.61 39.44 -60.05
N GLN A 1235 -12.54 38.54 -61.02
CA GLN A 1235 -11.47 38.27 -62.01
C GLN A 1235 -10.26 37.50 -61.42
N PRO A 1236 -9.68 36.51 -62.14
CA PRO A 1236 -9.09 35.33 -61.50
C PRO A 1236 -7.56 35.22 -61.64
N ILE A 1237 -6.97 34.24 -60.93
CA ILE A 1237 -5.70 33.62 -61.31
C ILE A 1237 -5.94 32.11 -61.43
N ALA A 1238 -5.60 31.54 -62.59
CA ALA A 1238 -5.64 30.11 -62.85
C ALA A 1238 -4.50 29.70 -63.79
N ALA A 1239 -3.61 28.83 -63.29
CA ALA A 1239 -2.76 27.91 -64.04
C ALA A 1239 -2.36 26.80 -63.03
N ALA A 1240 -2.51 25.50 -63.24
CA ALA A 1240 -2.41 24.66 -64.45
C ALA A 1240 -0.96 24.31 -64.85
N ALA A 1241 -0.41 23.35 -64.12
CA ALA A 1241 0.63 22.40 -64.53
C ALA A 1241 0.47 21.14 -63.66
#